data_AF-A0A954ZH70-F1
#
_entry.id   AF-A0A954ZH70-F1
#
_cell.length_a   1.000
_cell.length_b   1.000
_cell.length_c   1.000
_cell.angle_alpha   90.00
_cell.angle_beta   90.00
_cell.angle_gamma   90.00
#
_symmetry.space_group_name_H-M   'P 1'
#
loop_
_entity.id
_entity.type
_entity.pdbx_description
1 polymer ?
#
loop_
_entity_poly.entity_id
_entity_poly.type
_entity_poly.pdbx_seq_one_letter_code
_entity_poly.pdbx_strand_id
1 'polypeptide(L)'
;MKNLRQRISCAAVVFALAIAPALRAAVTEDEVLVIYNSAGADSNGSGQSDSVDIFDYYQSFHPGVVGFDLNDPTVSGGNISYADFVSKIRDPLRNYLNANNLQRDVVTFTLTKGIPHRIQDLNDANVGDSPSGATNIFNAGNATYATVDSELTLLWESLEEGESNGTMDSVADNVIANPYHNATNPISFYARSAITTPKSFENYGGANLAWRMRNGAALATPGHMYLTARLDGHTVDAVVASIERAQYASYNQYVDQIVIDENAAGNRDGDLAKLFNNDFGHLGDDYDETAALFAPRYASVVFDETGALLIGESPEFFGVATTSVLSGEVAALISYGGNHGASGTQSEAGYVQTYTGQLATGAIMNTLESYNAKQFGGLSGFGDQGQIATFISRGGTFGVGSAWEPFAFSVPDSEALLSNFLLRGMTWVESAWSSIPWLSWQQMVVGDPLATATMIYDPRPVIWYGDDASFGQAGDGVNWNDARNWTRDGSHDDLFQPGDDVTFAAGSGGFSINMGGPQIVESAAFQADVRLSGGKFVVRSGQVTVAAGATATVDAGIFTTRGLAKHGAGTLLVHDSSGDVEVIEGVFGGTGSARDLIVRSGASLDPGTATSTGALTVTDALTAEAGSRLHFDVDGLSLTADRIVVDGPASLSSVIEIGSTNAYVESLEPGSQLTYQLLTAQSLTGTITGWEWNGTPLLESVAVIEGGAVASYSGDGLFQTISLDATSVWLTHYAALPGDANGDGLVNDTDFNIWNAHRFMADTDWLSGDFNGDGLTDVADFNIWLGNRGRSVQIMRLGVVPEPTAGMLVLIAMFGLGRFWDRR
;
A
#
# COMPACT_ATOMS: atom_id res chain seq x y z
N MET A 1 40.45 -36.22 -41.49
CA MET A 1 40.71 -35.38 -40.29
C MET A 1 39.57 -34.38 -40.18
N LYS A 2 38.56 -34.75 -39.37
CA LYS A 2 38.09 -34.00 -38.18
C LYS A 2 37.29 -32.75 -38.56
N ASN A 3 35.98 -32.89 -38.76
CA ASN A 3 34.94 -32.84 -37.72
C ASN A 3 34.94 -31.49 -37.00
N LEU A 4 33.93 -30.64 -37.22
CA LEU A 4 32.79 -30.53 -36.28
C LEU A 4 31.72 -29.54 -36.81
N ARG A 5 30.45 -29.93 -36.65
CA ARG A 5 29.21 -29.11 -36.59
C ARG A 5 28.44 -28.81 -37.88
N GLN A 6 27.72 -29.83 -38.35
CA GLN A 6 26.30 -29.68 -38.70
C GLN A 6 25.49 -29.59 -37.40
N ARG A 7 24.70 -28.53 -37.22
CA ARG A 7 23.38 -28.53 -36.55
C ARG A 7 22.79 -27.12 -36.50
N ILE A 8 21.55 -27.02 -36.99
CA ILE A 8 20.53 -25.98 -36.75
C ILE A 8 20.63 -24.72 -37.64
N SER A 9 19.96 -24.81 -38.79
CA SER A 9 19.42 -23.67 -39.52
C SER A 9 18.02 -23.38 -39.00
N CYS A 10 17.86 -22.27 -38.28
CA CYS A 10 16.63 -21.47 -38.16
C CYS A 10 16.96 -20.26 -37.27
N ALA A 11 17.47 -19.19 -37.87
CA ALA A 11 17.67 -17.92 -37.19
C ALA A 11 17.48 -16.75 -38.17
N ALA A 12 16.78 -15.74 -37.68
CA ALA A 12 16.70 -14.36 -38.16
C ALA A 12 15.78 -14.07 -39.36
N VAL A 13 14.46 -14.14 -39.12
CA VAL A 13 13.58 -13.05 -39.56
C VAL A 13 13.42 -12.13 -38.34
N VAL A 14 14.28 -11.11 -38.26
CA VAL A 14 14.13 -10.02 -37.29
C VAL A 14 13.00 -9.15 -37.82
N PHE A 15 11.81 -9.30 -37.23
CA PHE A 15 10.78 -8.27 -37.31
C PHE A 15 11.31 -7.06 -36.54
N ALA A 16 11.65 -6.00 -37.27
CA ALA A 16 11.79 -4.68 -36.68
C ALA A 16 10.40 -4.23 -36.22
N LEU A 17 10.00 -4.62 -35.01
CA LEU A 17 9.06 -3.79 -34.26
C LEU A 17 9.81 -2.49 -33.98
N ALA A 18 9.36 -1.40 -34.62
CA ALA A 18 9.60 -0.08 -34.09
C ALA A 18 9.06 -0.09 -32.66
N ILE A 19 9.97 -0.18 -31.69
CA ILE A 19 9.68 0.12 -30.29
C ILE A 19 9.26 1.59 -30.32
N ALA A 20 7.95 1.84 -30.30
CA ALA A 20 7.47 3.12 -29.82
C ALA A 20 8.13 3.30 -28.43
N PRO A 21 8.81 4.43 -28.16
CA PRO A 21 9.33 4.66 -26.83
C PRO A 21 8.15 4.47 -25.86
N ALA A 22 8.31 3.57 -24.90
CA ALA A 22 7.41 3.53 -23.75
C ALA A 22 7.34 4.96 -23.21
N LEU A 23 6.14 5.53 -23.08
CA LEU A 23 5.97 6.83 -22.44
C LEU A 23 6.60 6.72 -21.04
N ARG A 24 7.73 7.41 -20.81
CA ARG A 24 8.30 7.53 -19.46
C ARG A 24 7.49 8.60 -18.74
N ALA A 25 6.50 8.16 -17.96
CA ALA A 25 5.37 9.00 -17.57
C ALA A 25 5.52 9.79 -16.26
N ALA A 26 6.57 9.59 -15.45
CA ALA A 26 6.69 10.25 -14.14
C ALA A 26 8.16 10.37 -13.69
N VAL A 27 8.42 11.30 -12.76
CA VAL A 27 9.65 11.31 -11.94
C VAL A 27 9.79 9.98 -11.22
N THR A 28 10.97 9.38 -11.24
CA THR A 28 11.26 8.09 -10.56
C THR A 28 12.09 8.28 -9.29
N GLU A 29 12.11 7.28 -8.41
CA GLU A 29 12.82 7.37 -7.11
C GLU A 29 14.30 7.73 -7.24
N ASP A 30 14.98 7.18 -8.26
CA ASP A 30 16.38 7.45 -8.56
C ASP A 30 16.65 8.88 -9.09
N GLU A 31 15.60 9.62 -9.42
CA GLU A 31 15.66 11.03 -9.82
C GLU A 31 15.38 12.00 -8.66
N VAL A 32 15.10 11.47 -7.46
CA VAL A 32 14.82 12.27 -6.26
C VAL A 32 16.04 12.28 -5.34
N LEU A 33 16.48 13.50 -4.98
CA LEU A 33 17.48 13.71 -3.95
C LEU A 33 16.82 14.36 -2.72
N VAL A 34 16.81 13.61 -1.61
CA VAL A 34 16.28 14.10 -0.33
C VAL A 34 17.38 14.84 0.41
N ILE A 35 17.15 16.12 0.70
CA ILE A 35 18.06 16.97 1.46
C ILE A 35 17.63 16.89 2.93
N TYR A 36 18.55 16.45 3.78
CA TYR A 36 18.35 16.35 5.22
C TYR A 36 19.54 16.92 5.98
N ASN A 37 19.39 17.15 7.29
CA ASN A 37 20.42 17.71 8.15
C ASN A 37 20.52 16.88 9.44
N SER A 38 21.50 15.97 9.49
CA SER A 38 21.74 15.11 10.66
C SER A 38 22.20 15.85 11.92
N ALA A 39 22.69 17.08 11.76
CA ALA A 39 23.08 17.96 12.86
C ALA A 39 21.92 18.88 13.32
N GLY A 40 20.72 18.69 12.77
CA GLY A 40 19.52 19.46 13.10
C GLY A 40 18.95 19.16 14.49
N ALA A 41 17.81 19.79 14.80
CA ALA A 41 17.13 19.59 16.07
C ALA A 41 16.39 18.23 16.13
N ASP A 42 16.38 17.63 17.31
CA ASP A 42 15.55 16.48 17.70
C ASP A 42 14.39 17.00 18.57
N SER A 43 13.23 17.26 17.96
CA SER A 43 12.07 17.82 18.64
C SER A 43 11.11 16.75 19.18
N ASN A 44 11.16 15.53 18.65
CA ASN A 44 10.34 14.39 19.07
C ASN A 44 11.02 13.51 20.14
N GLY A 45 12.31 13.71 20.42
CA GLY A 45 13.09 12.97 21.39
C GLY A 45 13.49 11.57 20.93
N SER A 46 13.58 11.32 19.62
CA SER A 46 13.93 10.02 19.03
C SER A 46 15.40 9.62 19.27
N GLY A 47 16.25 10.59 19.58
CA GLY A 47 17.70 10.42 19.66
C GLY A 47 18.43 10.74 18.35
N GLN A 48 17.71 11.18 17.32
CA GLN A 48 18.22 11.66 16.04
C GLN A 48 17.50 12.96 15.65
N SER A 49 18.05 13.74 14.71
CA SER A 49 17.38 14.96 14.26
C SER A 49 16.07 14.63 13.52
N ASP A 50 15.04 15.49 13.64
CA ASP A 50 13.75 15.36 12.94
C ASP A 50 13.91 15.11 11.42
N SER A 51 14.92 15.75 10.83
CA SER A 51 15.25 15.67 9.41
C SER A 51 15.72 14.27 8.98
N VAL A 52 16.44 13.56 9.87
CA VAL A 52 16.86 12.16 9.67
C VAL A 52 15.68 11.22 9.85
N ASP A 53 14.86 11.42 10.89
CA ASP A 53 13.66 10.60 11.11
C ASP A 53 12.74 10.60 9.88
N ILE A 54 12.52 11.78 9.28
CA ILE A 54 11.69 11.92 8.08
C ILE A 54 12.36 11.30 6.85
N PHE A 55 13.68 11.48 6.67
CA PHE A 55 14.40 10.89 5.55
C PHE A 55 14.36 9.36 5.61
N ASP A 56 14.69 8.76 6.77
CA ASP A 56 14.69 7.31 6.96
C ASP A 56 13.28 6.73 6.77
N TYR A 57 12.25 7.42 7.26
CA TYR A 57 10.86 7.00 7.07
C TYR A 57 10.43 7.06 5.60
N TYR A 58 10.74 8.17 4.91
CA TYR A 58 10.42 8.33 3.49
C TYR A 58 11.14 7.29 2.62
N GLN A 59 12.42 7.01 2.91
CA GLN A 59 13.19 6.00 2.19
C GLN A 59 12.65 4.57 2.41
N SER A 60 11.94 4.30 3.50
CA SER A 60 11.31 3.00 3.73
C SER A 60 10.19 2.67 2.73
N PHE A 61 9.49 3.70 2.22
CA PHE A 61 8.52 3.57 1.13
C PHE A 61 9.16 3.70 -0.26
N HIS A 62 10.22 4.51 -0.35
CA HIS A 62 10.93 4.77 -1.60
C HIS A 62 12.42 4.40 -1.52
N PRO A 63 12.77 3.11 -1.56
CA PRO A 63 14.15 2.66 -1.34
C PRO A 63 15.14 3.12 -2.41
N GLY A 64 14.67 3.60 -3.57
CA GLY A 64 15.49 4.15 -4.63
C GLY A 64 15.95 5.60 -4.43
N VAL A 65 15.38 6.35 -3.48
CA VAL A 65 15.74 7.76 -3.26
C VAL A 65 17.10 7.89 -2.57
N VAL A 66 17.86 8.91 -2.98
CA VAL A 66 19.19 9.17 -2.42
C VAL A 66 19.13 10.34 -1.44
N GLY A 67 19.86 10.22 -0.34
CA GLY A 67 20.00 11.28 0.66
C GLY A 67 21.24 12.16 0.46
N PHE A 68 21.09 13.46 0.68
CA PHE A 68 22.18 14.42 0.84
C PHE A 68 22.10 15.08 2.23
N ASP A 69 23.08 14.77 3.08
CA ASP A 69 23.20 15.33 4.42
C ASP A 69 23.95 16.67 4.41
N LEU A 70 23.31 17.73 4.88
CA LEU A 70 23.94 19.03 5.11
C LEU A 70 24.92 18.97 6.28
N ASN A 71 24.62 18.19 7.32
CA ASN A 71 25.42 18.04 8.54
C ASN A 71 25.96 19.38 9.10
N ASP A 72 25.07 20.37 9.25
CA ASP A 72 25.40 21.71 9.75
C ASP A 72 24.45 22.10 10.90
N PRO A 73 24.95 22.18 12.15
CA PRO A 73 24.11 22.52 13.31
C PRO A 73 23.65 23.99 13.32
N THR A 74 24.16 24.81 12.41
CA THR A 74 23.75 26.22 12.24
C THR A 74 22.64 26.39 11.22
N VAL A 75 22.26 25.33 10.51
CA VAL A 75 21.08 25.30 9.64
C VAL A 75 19.88 24.87 10.48
N SER A 76 18.92 25.78 10.64
CA SER A 76 17.69 25.56 11.41
C SER A 76 16.46 26.02 10.63
N GLY A 77 15.29 25.45 10.96
CA GLY A 77 14.03 25.77 10.31
C GLY A 77 13.63 27.25 10.41
N GLY A 78 12.77 27.68 9.49
CA GLY A 78 12.29 29.07 9.42
C GLY A 78 13.05 29.90 8.39
N ASN A 79 13.71 30.96 8.87
CA ASN A 79 14.39 31.94 8.02
C ASN A 79 15.88 31.62 7.86
N ILE A 80 16.43 31.97 6.70
CA ILE A 80 17.86 31.96 6.41
C ILE A 80 18.24 33.25 5.67
N SER A 81 19.40 33.82 5.95
CA SER A 81 19.91 34.93 5.16
C SER A 81 20.31 34.44 3.77
N TYR A 82 20.23 35.30 2.74
CA TYR A 82 20.64 34.90 1.39
C TYR A 82 22.09 34.37 1.35
N ALA A 83 23.02 35.03 2.05
CA ALA A 83 24.41 34.59 2.14
C ALA A 83 24.58 33.20 2.80
N ASP A 84 23.79 32.91 3.83
CA ASP A 84 23.78 31.59 4.46
C ASP A 84 23.11 30.54 3.57
N PHE A 85 22.05 30.87 2.84
CA PHE A 85 21.47 29.98 1.84
C PHE A 85 22.52 29.56 0.81
N VAL A 86 23.26 30.53 0.27
CA VAL A 86 24.35 30.28 -0.68
C VAL A 86 25.40 29.35 -0.09
N SER A 87 25.95 29.72 1.06
CA SER A 87 27.12 29.04 1.63
C SER A 87 26.82 27.72 2.32
N LYS A 88 25.60 27.54 2.85
CA LYS A 88 25.22 26.37 3.67
C LYS A 88 24.29 25.39 2.95
N ILE A 89 23.58 25.81 1.90
CA ILE A 89 22.63 24.94 1.18
C ILE A 89 23.00 24.82 -0.30
N ARG A 90 22.98 25.95 -1.04
CA ARG A 90 23.16 25.95 -2.50
C ARG A 90 24.51 25.39 -2.95
N ASP A 91 25.60 25.97 -2.46
CA ASP A 91 26.94 25.60 -2.90
C ASP A 91 27.36 24.19 -2.42
N PRO A 92 27.04 23.76 -1.18
CA PRO A 92 27.20 22.36 -0.77
C PRO A 92 26.44 21.39 -1.68
N LEU A 93 25.21 21.69 -2.04
CA LEU A 93 24.41 20.86 -2.95
C LEU A 93 25.02 20.80 -4.37
N ARG A 94 25.44 21.95 -4.94
CA ARG A 94 26.18 21.99 -6.22
C ARG A 94 27.42 21.11 -6.19
N ASN A 95 28.20 21.18 -5.11
CA ASN A 95 29.41 20.40 -4.93
C ASN A 95 29.09 18.90 -4.87
N TYR A 96 28.04 18.51 -4.13
CA TYR A 96 27.60 17.12 -4.05
C TYR A 96 27.16 16.58 -5.41
N LEU A 97 26.31 17.30 -6.14
CA LEU A 97 25.87 16.87 -7.47
C LEU A 97 27.04 16.76 -8.45
N ASN A 98 27.98 17.69 -8.41
CA ASN A 98 29.19 17.63 -9.24
C ASN A 98 30.09 16.45 -8.90
N ALA A 99 30.33 16.20 -7.61
CA ALA A 99 31.18 15.11 -7.16
C ALA A 99 30.63 13.73 -7.55
N ASN A 100 29.29 13.61 -7.62
CA ASN A 100 28.61 12.36 -7.91
C ASN A 100 28.09 12.25 -9.36
N ASN A 101 28.29 13.26 -10.20
CA ASN A 101 27.77 13.35 -11.58
C ASN A 101 26.24 13.25 -11.69
N LEU A 102 25.53 13.78 -10.69
CA LEU A 102 24.07 13.65 -10.56
C LEU A 102 23.29 14.82 -11.18
N GLN A 103 23.96 15.78 -11.83
CA GLN A 103 23.34 17.04 -12.24
C GLN A 103 22.16 16.84 -13.20
N ARG A 104 22.24 15.82 -14.07
CA ARG A 104 21.18 15.49 -15.05
C ARG A 104 20.19 14.46 -14.53
N ASP A 105 20.68 13.53 -13.71
CA ASP A 105 19.91 12.38 -13.22
C ASP A 105 18.94 12.80 -12.13
N VAL A 106 19.37 13.67 -11.21
CA VAL A 106 18.45 14.28 -10.25
C VAL A 106 17.53 15.26 -10.97
N VAL A 107 16.24 15.11 -10.76
CA VAL A 107 15.17 15.96 -11.27
C VAL A 107 14.55 16.78 -10.15
N THR A 108 14.38 16.17 -8.98
CA THR A 108 13.65 16.75 -7.85
C THR A 108 14.51 16.82 -6.59
N PHE A 109 14.47 17.96 -5.90
CA PHE A 109 14.98 18.10 -4.53
C PHE A 109 13.84 18.03 -3.52
N THR A 110 13.96 17.14 -2.54
CA THR A 110 12.97 17.00 -1.47
C THR A 110 13.59 17.45 -0.16
N LEU A 111 13.13 18.59 0.37
CA LEU A 111 13.62 19.12 1.64
C LEU A 111 12.84 18.51 2.80
N THR A 112 13.51 18.23 3.91
CA THR A 112 12.88 17.66 5.11
C THR A 112 12.71 18.72 6.20
N LYS A 113 11.79 18.47 7.14
CA LYS A 113 11.56 19.32 8.32
C LYS A 113 12.86 19.69 9.02
N GLY A 114 12.95 20.96 9.40
CA GLY A 114 14.10 21.52 10.10
C GLY A 114 15.11 22.22 9.19
N ILE A 115 14.96 22.10 7.86
CA ILE A 115 15.65 22.95 6.89
C ILE A 115 14.86 24.27 6.73
N PRO A 116 15.51 25.44 6.67
CA PRO A 116 14.80 26.71 6.48
C PRO A 116 14.08 26.75 5.14
N HIS A 117 12.90 27.37 5.12
CA HIS A 117 12.08 27.53 3.92
C HIS A 117 12.06 28.97 3.40
N ARG A 118 12.53 29.95 4.17
CA ARG A 118 12.42 31.38 3.84
C ARG A 118 13.80 32.04 3.70
N ILE A 119 14.13 32.46 2.49
CA ILE A 119 15.29 33.32 2.25
C ILE A 119 14.87 34.77 2.51
N GLN A 120 15.60 35.42 3.40
CA GLN A 120 15.39 36.82 3.74
C GLN A 120 15.90 37.73 2.62
N ASP A 121 15.19 38.83 2.41
CA ASP A 121 15.60 39.90 1.50
C ASP A 121 17.01 40.41 1.85
N LEU A 122 17.80 40.73 0.83
CA LEU A 122 19.19 41.14 0.97
C LEU A 122 19.34 42.50 1.67
N ASN A 123 18.32 43.34 1.58
CA ASN A 123 18.36 44.74 1.99
C ASN A 123 17.49 45.01 3.23
N ASP A 124 16.35 44.32 3.36
CA ASP A 124 15.50 44.36 4.56
C ASP A 124 14.88 42.99 4.86
N ALA A 125 15.53 42.25 5.77
CA ALA A 125 15.29 40.85 6.05
C ALA A 125 13.84 40.41 6.34
N ASN A 126 12.94 41.34 6.69
CA ASN A 126 11.52 41.04 6.98
C ASN A 126 10.55 41.90 6.15
N VAL A 127 11.01 42.58 5.11
CA VAL A 127 10.16 43.42 4.26
C VAL A 127 9.00 42.65 3.62
N GLY A 128 9.24 41.38 3.28
CA GLY A 128 8.23 40.45 2.76
C GLY A 128 7.18 40.02 3.80
N ASP A 129 7.37 40.31 5.09
CA ASP A 129 6.36 40.11 6.16
C ASP A 129 5.41 41.31 6.31
N SER A 130 5.54 42.32 5.44
CA SER A 130 4.67 43.50 5.40
C SER A 130 4.02 43.64 4.04
N PRO A 131 2.68 43.60 3.91
CA PRO A 131 2.02 43.77 2.61
C PRO A 131 2.41 45.07 1.89
N SER A 132 2.49 46.18 2.64
CA SER A 132 2.95 47.45 2.10
C SER A 132 4.45 47.46 1.78
N GLY A 133 5.27 46.80 2.60
CA GLY A 133 6.71 46.68 2.38
C GLY A 133 7.01 45.91 1.09
N ALA A 134 6.47 44.69 1.00
CA ALA A 134 6.49 43.83 -0.18
C ALA A 134 6.07 44.60 -1.45
N THR A 135 4.91 45.28 -1.42
CA THR A 135 4.41 46.07 -2.56
C THR A 135 5.38 47.18 -2.96
N ASN A 136 5.95 47.90 -1.99
CA ASN A 136 6.85 49.02 -2.27
C ASN A 136 8.14 48.55 -2.93
N ILE A 137 8.76 47.49 -2.43
CA ILE A 137 10.03 47.03 -2.97
C ILE A 137 9.88 46.24 -4.27
N PHE A 138 8.76 45.53 -4.46
CA PHE A 138 8.45 44.89 -5.74
C PHE A 138 8.27 45.94 -6.85
N ASN A 139 7.51 47.01 -6.58
CA ASN A 139 7.36 48.12 -7.53
C ASN A 139 8.66 48.90 -7.78
N ALA A 140 9.61 48.85 -6.84
CA ALA A 140 10.95 49.38 -7.02
C ALA A 140 11.86 48.47 -7.84
N GLY A 141 11.43 47.23 -8.13
CA GLY A 141 12.21 46.20 -8.81
C GLY A 141 13.39 45.71 -7.98
N ASN A 142 13.18 45.51 -6.67
CA ASN A 142 14.25 45.23 -5.69
C ASN A 142 13.78 44.26 -4.59
N ALA A 143 12.79 43.42 -4.87
CA ALA A 143 12.33 42.39 -3.92
C ALA A 143 13.16 41.13 -4.09
N THR A 144 14.02 40.78 -3.12
CA THR A 144 14.93 39.61 -3.26
C THR A 144 14.62 38.48 -2.28
N TYR A 145 13.58 38.64 -1.45
CA TYR A 145 13.13 37.55 -0.59
C TYR A 145 12.48 36.44 -1.42
N ALA A 146 12.73 35.19 -1.05
CA ALA A 146 12.22 34.02 -1.76
C ALA A 146 12.03 32.84 -0.79
N THR A 147 11.51 31.73 -1.28
CA THR A 147 11.65 30.43 -0.61
C THR A 147 12.94 29.76 -1.03
N VAL A 148 13.50 28.96 -0.11
CA VAL A 148 14.63 28.08 -0.43
C VAL A 148 14.25 27.15 -1.59
N ASP A 149 13.03 26.63 -1.59
CA ASP A 149 12.47 25.78 -2.63
C ASP A 149 12.52 26.43 -4.02
N SER A 150 11.94 27.62 -4.16
CA SER A 150 11.84 28.32 -5.44
C SER A 150 13.22 28.71 -5.98
N GLU A 151 14.14 29.12 -5.11
CA GLU A 151 15.54 29.42 -5.46
C GLU A 151 16.30 28.17 -5.94
N LEU A 152 16.10 27.02 -5.28
CA LEU A 152 16.75 25.77 -5.67
C LEU A 152 16.29 25.22 -7.03
N THR A 153 15.14 25.65 -7.56
CA THR A 153 14.74 25.31 -8.93
C THR A 153 15.76 25.80 -9.98
N LEU A 154 16.47 26.88 -9.66
CA LEU A 154 17.52 27.50 -10.48
C LEU A 154 18.90 27.27 -9.87
N LEU A 155 19.12 26.09 -9.27
CA LEU A 155 20.33 25.74 -8.50
C LEU A 155 21.64 26.25 -9.10
N TRP A 156 21.83 26.19 -10.43
CA TRP A 156 23.11 26.53 -11.09
C TRP A 156 23.32 28.02 -11.36
N GLU A 157 22.30 28.85 -11.14
CA GLU A 157 22.38 30.29 -11.36
C GLU A 157 22.71 31.01 -10.04
N SER A 158 23.55 32.04 -10.12
CA SER A 158 23.86 32.92 -8.99
C SER A 158 23.06 34.21 -9.14
N LEU A 159 21.78 34.15 -8.75
CA LEU A 159 20.80 35.19 -9.02
C LEU A 159 21.13 36.52 -8.31
N GLU A 160 21.78 36.43 -7.16
CA GLU A 160 22.23 37.57 -6.35
C GLU A 160 23.45 38.31 -6.90
N GLU A 161 24.11 37.76 -7.93
CA GLU A 161 25.36 38.35 -8.43
C GLU A 161 25.10 39.75 -9.00
N GLY A 162 25.83 40.74 -8.46
CA GLY A 162 25.72 42.13 -8.89
C GLY A 162 24.73 42.98 -8.09
N GLU A 163 24.03 42.38 -7.12
CA GLU A 163 23.05 43.07 -6.28
C GLU A 163 23.66 44.26 -5.52
N SER A 164 23.07 45.43 -5.69
CA SER A 164 23.53 46.68 -5.10
C SER A 164 22.39 47.58 -4.59
N ASN A 165 21.24 46.97 -4.28
CA ASN A 165 20.01 47.64 -3.87
C ASN A 165 19.54 48.64 -4.93
N GLY A 166 19.72 48.27 -6.20
CA GLY A 166 19.34 49.05 -7.36
C GLY A 166 17.93 48.70 -7.80
N THR A 167 17.66 48.83 -9.09
CA THR A 167 16.38 48.41 -9.66
C THR A 167 16.72 47.40 -10.74
N MET A 168 16.33 46.15 -10.51
CA MET A 168 16.58 45.03 -11.42
C MET A 168 18.07 44.93 -11.79
N ASP A 169 18.94 45.19 -10.82
CA ASP A 169 20.39 45.11 -10.97
C ASP A 169 20.95 43.73 -10.65
N SER A 170 20.16 42.88 -9.99
CA SER A 170 20.39 41.43 -9.91
C SER A 170 19.19 40.63 -10.44
N VAL A 171 19.40 39.36 -10.75
CA VAL A 171 18.33 38.48 -11.22
C VAL A 171 17.47 37.98 -10.04
N ALA A 172 17.98 38.11 -8.81
CA ALA A 172 17.22 37.88 -7.58
C ALA A 172 16.09 38.91 -7.40
N ASP A 173 16.15 40.06 -8.09
CA ASP A 173 15.09 41.06 -8.03
C ASP A 173 13.78 40.57 -8.63
N ASN A 174 12.73 40.66 -7.81
CA ASN A 174 11.35 40.31 -8.09
C ASN A 174 11.15 38.82 -8.41
N VAL A 175 10.85 38.48 -9.67
CA VAL A 175 10.40 37.14 -10.05
C VAL A 175 10.97 36.71 -11.39
N ILE A 176 11.09 35.41 -11.58
CA ILE A 176 11.54 34.80 -12.84
C ILE A 176 10.40 33.96 -13.40
N ALA A 177 10.05 34.17 -14.67
CA ALA A 177 8.98 33.39 -15.32
C ALA A 177 9.32 31.89 -15.32
N ASN A 178 8.41 31.06 -14.79
CA ASN A 178 8.57 29.61 -14.75
C ASN A 178 8.36 29.02 -16.17
N PRO A 179 9.37 28.40 -16.79
CA PRO A 179 9.20 27.79 -18.11
C PRO A 179 8.30 26.54 -18.10
N TYR A 180 7.98 25.98 -16.93
CA TYR A 180 7.12 24.81 -16.75
C TYR A 180 5.66 25.15 -16.45
N HIS A 181 5.35 26.42 -16.23
CA HIS A 181 3.98 26.88 -16.03
C HIS A 181 3.09 26.48 -17.23
N ASN A 182 1.92 25.92 -16.95
CA ASN A 182 0.94 25.39 -17.91
C ASN A 182 1.44 24.23 -18.79
N ALA A 183 2.57 23.62 -18.42
CA ALA A 183 2.98 22.37 -19.05
C ALA A 183 1.98 21.26 -18.71
N THR A 184 1.54 20.54 -19.74
CA THR A 184 0.68 19.35 -19.61
C THR A 184 1.44 18.04 -19.81
N ASN A 185 2.74 18.13 -20.08
CA ASN A 185 3.63 16.98 -20.22
C ASN A 185 4.54 16.89 -18.98
N PRO A 186 4.82 15.66 -18.50
CA PRO A 186 5.84 15.40 -17.49
C PRO A 186 7.20 16.04 -17.82
N ILE A 187 7.99 16.33 -16.78
CA ILE A 187 9.29 17.01 -16.90
C ILE A 187 10.29 16.18 -17.74
N SER A 188 10.08 14.87 -17.81
CA SER A 188 10.85 13.91 -18.61
C SER A 188 10.83 14.19 -20.12
N PHE A 189 9.85 14.96 -20.62
CA PHE A 189 9.74 15.35 -22.03
C PHE A 189 10.77 16.42 -22.43
N TYR A 190 11.40 17.08 -21.47
CA TYR A 190 12.27 18.22 -21.73
C TYR A 190 13.74 17.85 -21.52
N ALA A 191 14.57 18.14 -22.53
CA ALA A 191 15.98 17.77 -22.50
C ALA A 191 16.73 18.50 -21.37
N ARG A 192 17.35 17.72 -20.48
CA ARG A 192 18.15 18.23 -19.35
C ARG A 192 19.62 18.50 -19.69
N SER A 193 19.97 18.44 -20.97
CA SER A 193 21.36 18.52 -21.43
C SER A 193 22.07 19.83 -21.05
N ALA A 194 21.33 20.92 -20.87
CA ALA A 194 21.82 22.25 -20.53
C ALA A 194 21.45 22.71 -19.10
N ILE A 195 21.11 21.78 -18.19
CA ILE A 195 20.76 22.08 -16.80
C ILE A 195 21.86 22.89 -16.08
N THR A 196 23.14 22.61 -16.33
CA THR A 196 24.29 23.31 -15.74
C THR A 196 24.86 24.44 -16.60
N THR A 197 24.31 24.68 -17.79
CA THR A 197 24.82 25.73 -18.69
C THR A 197 24.34 27.10 -18.19
N PRO A 198 25.23 28.09 -17.95
CA PRO A 198 24.80 29.40 -17.46
C PRO A 198 23.71 30.01 -18.34
N LYS A 199 22.65 30.53 -17.72
CA LYS A 199 21.55 31.19 -18.45
C LYS A 199 21.78 32.69 -18.53
N SER A 200 21.17 33.29 -19.56
CA SER A 200 21.04 34.75 -19.62
C SER A 200 19.62 35.12 -19.25
N PHE A 201 19.45 36.28 -18.62
CA PHE A 201 18.15 36.77 -18.19
C PHE A 201 17.83 38.08 -18.89
N GLU A 202 16.59 38.20 -19.36
CA GLU A 202 16.07 39.41 -19.98
C GLU A 202 15.00 40.00 -19.08
N ASN A 203 15.16 41.27 -18.71
CA ASN A 203 14.15 42.02 -17.99
C ASN A 203 12.93 42.23 -18.91
N TYR A 204 11.77 41.73 -18.50
CA TYR A 204 10.55 41.75 -19.28
C TYR A 204 9.60 42.84 -18.77
N GLY A 205 8.96 43.56 -19.71
CA GLY A 205 7.78 44.40 -19.42
C GLY A 205 8.01 45.91 -19.30
N GLY A 206 9.23 46.42 -19.47
CA GLY A 206 9.51 47.87 -19.50
C GLY A 206 9.20 48.62 -18.19
N ALA A 207 8.89 47.91 -17.10
CA ALA A 207 8.40 48.44 -15.84
C ALA A 207 9.01 47.77 -14.58
N ASN A 208 10.18 47.12 -14.69
CA ASN A 208 10.89 46.50 -13.56
C ASN A 208 10.08 45.43 -12.81
N LEU A 209 9.53 44.46 -13.55
CA LEU A 209 8.55 43.51 -13.00
C LEU A 209 9.10 42.10 -12.85
N ALA A 210 9.71 41.55 -13.91
CA ALA A 210 10.09 40.15 -13.94
C ALA A 210 11.23 39.88 -14.92
N TRP A 211 11.88 38.74 -14.74
CA TRP A 211 12.90 38.20 -15.62
C TRP A 211 12.38 37.05 -16.47
N ARG A 212 12.91 36.93 -17.69
CA ARG A 212 12.72 35.78 -18.57
C ARG A 212 14.03 35.03 -18.76
N MET A 213 14.04 33.75 -18.42
CA MET A 213 15.21 32.87 -18.57
C MET A 213 15.45 32.48 -20.04
N ARG A 214 16.69 32.65 -20.51
CA ARG A 214 17.13 32.32 -21.88
C ARG A 214 18.35 31.38 -21.88
N ASN A 215 18.36 30.47 -22.86
CA ASN A 215 19.53 29.67 -23.22
C ASN A 215 20.05 30.14 -24.59
N GLY A 216 21.09 30.98 -24.60
CA GLY A 216 21.51 31.71 -25.78
C GLY A 216 20.40 32.65 -26.27
N ALA A 217 20.09 32.62 -27.57
CA ALA A 217 19.03 33.45 -28.14
C ALA A 217 17.60 32.88 -27.92
N ALA A 218 17.47 31.63 -27.49
CA ALA A 218 16.18 30.95 -27.30
C ALA A 218 15.72 31.01 -25.84
N LEU A 219 14.42 30.81 -25.63
CA LEU A 219 13.86 30.66 -24.28
C LEU A 219 14.35 29.36 -23.65
N ALA A 220 14.54 29.38 -22.34
CA ALA A 220 14.80 28.16 -21.61
C ALA A 220 13.54 27.28 -21.57
N THR A 221 13.76 25.97 -21.58
CA THR A 221 12.71 24.95 -21.46
C THR A 221 12.65 24.42 -20.03
N PRO A 222 11.56 23.75 -19.62
CA PRO A 222 11.46 23.10 -18.31
C PRO A 222 12.63 22.18 -17.93
N GLY A 223 13.25 21.51 -18.91
CA GLY A 223 14.44 20.67 -18.68
C GLY A 223 15.68 21.43 -18.15
N HIS A 224 15.64 22.76 -18.08
CA HIS A 224 16.73 23.60 -17.56
C HIS A 224 16.53 24.05 -16.11
N MET A 225 15.53 23.52 -15.41
CA MET A 225 15.32 23.74 -13.97
C MET A 225 15.24 22.39 -13.22
N TYR A 226 15.34 22.45 -11.89
CA TYR A 226 14.95 21.38 -10.98
C TYR A 226 13.54 21.63 -10.47
N LEU A 227 12.87 20.55 -10.05
CA LEU A 227 11.64 20.65 -9.28
C LEU A 227 11.98 20.53 -7.78
N THR A 228 11.14 21.08 -6.91
CA THR A 228 11.34 20.97 -5.45
C THR A 228 10.06 20.65 -4.71
N ALA A 229 10.16 19.88 -3.64
CA ALA A 229 9.08 19.61 -2.71
C ALA A 229 9.60 19.54 -1.27
N ARG A 230 8.70 19.49 -0.30
CA ARG A 230 9.04 19.41 1.13
C ARG A 230 8.18 18.42 1.88
N LEU A 231 8.84 17.65 2.73
CA LEU A 231 8.24 16.82 3.77
C LEU A 231 8.38 17.54 5.11
N ASP A 232 7.38 18.37 5.47
CA ASP A 232 7.40 19.21 6.67
C ASP A 232 5.99 19.48 7.20
N GLY A 233 5.91 19.88 8.46
CA GLY A 233 4.71 20.07 9.25
C GLY A 233 5.06 20.44 10.70
N HIS A 234 4.05 20.63 11.55
CA HIS A 234 4.27 21.02 12.95
C HIS A 234 5.14 20.04 13.73
N THR A 235 4.88 18.74 13.56
CA THR A 235 5.57 17.64 14.26
C THR A 235 6.08 16.60 13.26
N VAL A 236 7.05 15.79 13.65
CA VAL A 236 7.52 14.63 12.85
C VAL A 236 6.35 13.70 12.52
N ASP A 237 5.52 13.37 13.51
CA ASP A 237 4.34 12.50 13.33
C ASP A 237 3.35 13.02 12.27
N ALA A 238 3.16 14.35 12.19
CA ALA A 238 2.27 14.93 11.18
C ALA A 238 2.83 14.77 9.76
N VAL A 239 4.17 14.83 9.60
CA VAL A 239 4.87 14.60 8.33
C VAL A 239 4.84 13.12 7.96
N VAL A 240 5.14 12.24 8.90
CA VAL A 240 5.04 10.78 8.74
C VAL A 240 3.65 10.39 8.26
N ALA A 241 2.61 10.92 8.92
CA ALA A 241 1.23 10.66 8.53
C ALA A 241 0.87 11.23 7.15
N SER A 242 1.47 12.36 6.72
CA SER A 242 1.23 12.87 5.36
C SER A 242 1.96 12.04 4.30
N ILE A 243 3.16 11.52 4.58
CA ILE A 243 3.87 10.57 3.72
C ILE A 243 3.02 9.31 3.51
N GLU A 244 2.46 8.74 4.60
CA GLU A 244 1.59 7.57 4.54
C GLU A 244 0.35 7.82 3.66
N ARG A 245 -0.34 8.95 3.88
CA ARG A 245 -1.50 9.32 3.05
C ARG A 245 -1.12 9.51 1.59
N ALA A 246 0.08 10.02 1.31
CA ALA A 246 0.55 10.24 -0.05
C ALA A 246 0.79 8.93 -0.84
N GLN A 247 1.17 7.84 -0.16
CA GLN A 247 1.30 6.52 -0.78
C GLN A 247 -0.02 5.97 -1.33
N TYR A 248 -1.13 6.41 -0.75
CA TYR A 248 -2.48 5.98 -1.08
C TYR A 248 -3.38 7.16 -1.46
N ALA A 249 -2.83 8.21 -2.07
CA ALA A 249 -3.61 9.39 -2.48
C ALA A 249 -4.74 8.98 -3.43
N SER A 250 -5.95 8.88 -2.89
CA SER A 250 -7.10 8.24 -3.52
C SER A 250 -8.30 9.16 -3.49
N TYR A 251 -8.93 9.37 -4.64
CA TYR A 251 -9.97 10.37 -4.79
C TYR A 251 -11.25 9.73 -5.32
N ASN A 252 -12.28 9.66 -4.49
CA ASN A 252 -13.59 9.17 -4.89
C ASN A 252 -14.46 10.27 -5.49
N GLN A 253 -14.57 10.28 -6.82
CA GLN A 253 -15.25 11.36 -7.53
C GLN A 253 -16.75 11.49 -7.22
N TYR A 254 -17.40 10.59 -6.48
CA TYR A 254 -18.83 10.73 -6.18
C TYR A 254 -19.16 11.05 -4.71
N VAL A 255 -18.22 10.87 -3.79
CA VAL A 255 -18.42 11.22 -2.37
C VAL A 255 -17.48 12.31 -1.91
N ASP A 256 -16.27 12.38 -2.49
CA ASP A 256 -15.33 13.44 -2.20
C ASP A 256 -15.77 14.74 -2.87
N GLN A 257 -15.40 15.83 -2.22
CA GLN A 257 -15.76 17.17 -2.63
C GLN A 257 -14.54 17.92 -3.13
N ILE A 258 -14.68 18.56 -4.29
CA ILE A 258 -13.82 19.68 -4.67
C ILE A 258 -14.53 20.93 -4.18
N VAL A 259 -13.95 21.55 -3.16
CA VAL A 259 -14.47 22.76 -2.52
C VAL A 259 -13.76 23.95 -3.13
N ILE A 260 -14.54 24.87 -3.69
CA ILE A 260 -14.10 26.12 -4.31
C ILE A 260 -14.93 27.23 -3.65
N ASP A 261 -14.30 27.93 -2.72
CA ASP A 261 -14.92 28.98 -1.90
C ASP A 261 -14.46 30.35 -2.38
N GLU A 262 -15.31 30.99 -3.18
CA GLU A 262 -15.11 32.29 -3.81
C GLU A 262 -16.00 33.36 -3.16
N ASN A 263 -15.56 34.62 -3.18
CA ASN A 263 -16.44 35.74 -2.89
C ASN A 263 -16.58 36.62 -4.14
N ALA A 264 -17.74 36.57 -4.78
CA ALA A 264 -18.07 37.30 -6.02
C ALA A 264 -17.87 38.83 -5.94
N ALA A 265 -17.72 39.42 -4.76
CA ALA A 265 -17.38 40.83 -4.60
C ALA A 265 -15.90 41.16 -4.91
N GLY A 266 -15.05 40.14 -5.10
CA GLY A 266 -13.59 40.25 -5.09
C GLY A 266 -12.86 40.04 -6.42
N ASN A 267 -13.30 39.12 -7.30
CA ASN A 267 -12.61 38.63 -8.51
C ASN A 267 -11.08 38.73 -8.38
N ARG A 268 -10.51 37.90 -7.49
CA ARG A 268 -9.08 37.93 -7.08
C ARG A 268 -8.24 36.83 -7.76
N ASP A 269 -8.91 35.94 -8.45
CA ASP A 269 -8.56 34.68 -9.12
C ASP A 269 -8.47 34.80 -10.65
N GLY A 270 -8.77 35.96 -11.22
CA GLY A 270 -8.67 36.15 -12.67
C GLY A 270 -7.27 35.82 -13.21
N ASP A 271 -7.22 34.93 -14.22
CA ASP A 271 -6.01 34.58 -14.92
C ASP A 271 -5.40 35.81 -15.56
N LEU A 272 -4.08 35.94 -15.42
CA LEU A 272 -3.43 37.12 -15.91
C LEU A 272 -3.27 37.17 -17.42
N ALA A 273 -4.25 37.80 -18.04
CA ALA A 273 -4.15 38.45 -19.34
C ALA A 273 -3.20 39.68 -19.34
N LYS A 274 -2.72 40.17 -18.17
CA LYS A 274 -2.37 41.60 -18.03
C LYS A 274 -0.90 41.96 -17.71
N LEU A 275 -0.03 41.05 -17.29
CA LEU A 275 1.40 41.39 -17.09
C LEU A 275 2.26 41.11 -18.33
N PHE A 276 1.88 40.12 -19.14
CA PHE A 276 2.56 39.71 -20.37
C PHE A 276 1.53 39.72 -21.48
N ASN A 277 1.66 40.64 -22.43
CA ASN A 277 0.79 40.82 -23.60
C ASN A 277 0.45 39.49 -24.33
N ASN A 278 -0.56 38.76 -23.84
CA ASN A 278 -1.08 37.47 -24.34
C ASN A 278 -0.07 36.33 -24.60
N ASP A 279 1.13 36.38 -24.05
CA ASP A 279 2.19 35.38 -24.34
C ASP A 279 2.07 34.07 -23.51
N PHE A 280 1.16 34.02 -22.53
CA PHE A 280 0.92 32.84 -21.67
C PHE A 280 -0.51 32.27 -21.75
N GLY A 281 -1.29 32.69 -22.75
CA GLY A 281 -2.35 31.86 -23.34
C GLY A 281 -3.68 31.67 -22.60
N HIS A 282 -3.80 31.96 -21.30
CA HIS A 282 -5.05 31.74 -20.57
C HIS A 282 -5.71 33.07 -20.19
N LEU A 283 -6.99 33.17 -20.56
CA LEU A 283 -7.88 34.32 -20.37
C LEU A 283 -9.13 33.77 -19.67
N GLY A 284 -9.13 33.72 -18.35
CA GLY A 284 -10.12 32.98 -17.57
C GLY A 284 -10.25 33.46 -16.13
N ASP A 285 -11.16 32.83 -15.41
CA ASP A 285 -11.33 32.95 -13.96
C ASP A 285 -11.04 31.56 -13.38
N ASP A 286 -9.89 31.39 -12.70
CA ASP A 286 -9.33 30.07 -12.31
C ASP A 286 -10.36 29.20 -11.56
N TYR A 287 -11.14 29.83 -10.68
CA TYR A 287 -12.10 29.12 -9.83
C TYR A 287 -13.31 28.63 -10.66
N ASP A 288 -13.87 29.47 -11.53
CA ASP A 288 -14.92 29.06 -12.49
C ASP A 288 -14.43 27.98 -13.45
N GLU A 289 -13.21 28.10 -13.98
CA GLU A 289 -12.64 27.15 -14.93
C GLU A 289 -12.39 25.80 -14.26
N THR A 290 -11.85 25.81 -13.03
CA THR A 290 -11.71 24.61 -12.20
C THR A 290 -13.08 23.98 -11.91
N ALA A 291 -14.07 24.77 -11.48
CA ALA A 291 -15.41 24.29 -11.22
C ALA A 291 -16.04 23.65 -12.47
N ALA A 292 -15.94 24.32 -13.62
CA ALA A 292 -16.46 23.84 -14.90
C ALA A 292 -15.76 22.56 -15.39
N LEU A 293 -14.44 22.46 -15.18
CA LEU A 293 -13.67 21.28 -15.55
C LEU A 293 -14.08 20.06 -14.71
N PHE A 294 -14.31 20.23 -13.42
CA PHE A 294 -14.59 19.12 -12.51
C PHE A 294 -16.08 18.81 -12.32
N ALA A 295 -17.01 19.75 -12.55
CA ALA A 295 -18.45 19.52 -12.45
C ALA A 295 -18.99 18.31 -13.24
N PRO A 296 -18.51 17.99 -14.47
CA PRO A 296 -18.94 16.76 -15.16
C PRO A 296 -18.22 15.48 -14.69
N ARG A 297 -17.24 15.59 -13.80
CA ARG A 297 -16.37 14.47 -13.35
C ARG A 297 -16.62 14.09 -11.91
N TYR A 298 -16.89 15.07 -11.05
CA TYR A 298 -17.22 14.87 -9.64
C TYR A 298 -18.70 15.07 -9.39
N ALA A 299 -19.32 14.20 -8.59
CA ALA A 299 -20.71 14.35 -8.19
C ALA A 299 -20.91 15.54 -7.23
N SER A 300 -19.85 15.92 -6.51
CA SER A 300 -19.87 17.05 -5.57
C SER A 300 -18.71 18.02 -5.85
N VAL A 301 -19.01 19.03 -6.67
CA VAL A 301 -18.19 20.23 -6.78
C VAL A 301 -18.95 21.33 -6.04
N VAL A 302 -18.41 21.75 -4.90
CA VAL A 302 -18.99 22.83 -4.09
C VAL A 302 -18.35 24.13 -4.54
N PHE A 303 -19.00 24.79 -5.49
CA PHE A 303 -18.64 26.13 -5.90
C PHE A 303 -19.57 27.12 -5.20
N ASP A 304 -19.05 27.85 -4.22
CA ASP A 304 -19.77 28.89 -3.48
C ASP A 304 -19.21 30.26 -3.83
N GLU A 305 -20.07 31.16 -4.29
CA GLU A 305 -19.72 32.55 -4.61
C GLU A 305 -20.23 33.54 -3.55
N THR A 306 -20.73 33.02 -2.41
CA THR A 306 -21.43 33.83 -1.43
C THR A 306 -20.46 34.50 -0.46
N GLY A 307 -20.95 35.44 0.34
CA GLY A 307 -20.13 36.08 1.38
C GLY A 307 -19.91 35.23 2.64
N ALA A 308 -20.35 33.97 2.66
CA ALA A 308 -20.18 33.07 3.80
C ALA A 308 -18.94 32.19 3.61
N LEU A 309 -18.07 32.11 4.62
CA LEU A 309 -16.88 31.25 4.56
C LEU A 309 -17.29 29.79 4.71
N LEU A 310 -16.84 28.93 3.80
CA LEU A 310 -17.03 27.49 3.92
C LEU A 310 -16.10 26.93 4.99
N ILE A 311 -16.67 26.15 5.92
CA ILE A 311 -15.94 25.49 7.00
C ILE A 311 -16.36 24.02 7.12
N GLY A 312 -15.51 23.19 7.72
CA GLY A 312 -15.83 21.82 8.09
C GLY A 312 -16.70 21.70 9.36
N GLU A 313 -17.00 20.46 9.75
CA GLU A 313 -17.91 20.13 10.86
C GLU A 313 -17.30 20.26 12.25
N SER A 314 -15.96 20.24 12.37
CA SER A 314 -15.31 20.30 13.68
C SER A 314 -15.52 21.69 14.31
N PRO A 315 -15.89 21.78 15.61
CA PRO A 315 -16.24 23.04 16.28
C PRO A 315 -15.03 23.95 16.60
N GLU A 316 -13.94 23.85 15.84
CA GLU A 316 -12.68 24.57 16.03
C GLU A 316 -12.65 25.95 15.34
N PHE A 317 -13.80 26.45 14.88
CA PHE A 317 -13.89 27.80 14.32
C PHE A 317 -13.97 28.86 15.40
N PHE A 318 -13.02 29.81 15.41
CA PHE A 318 -12.93 30.89 16.40
C PHE A 318 -13.15 32.27 15.79
N GLY A 319 -13.81 32.34 14.63
CA GLY A 319 -14.01 33.56 13.86
C GLY A 319 -15.33 34.28 14.07
N VAL A 320 -15.45 35.45 13.43
CA VAL A 320 -16.69 36.27 13.40
C VAL A 320 -17.34 36.34 12.01
N ALA A 321 -16.79 35.60 11.04
CA ALA A 321 -17.37 35.46 9.72
C ALA A 321 -18.74 34.78 9.76
N THR A 322 -19.60 35.11 8.81
CA THR A 322 -20.76 34.25 8.51
C THR A 322 -20.22 32.97 7.89
N THR A 323 -20.60 31.81 8.39
CA THR A 323 -20.07 30.53 7.93
C THR A 323 -21.16 29.59 7.42
N SER A 324 -20.78 28.76 6.46
CA SER A 324 -21.56 27.62 5.98
C SER A 324 -20.78 26.34 6.27
N VAL A 325 -21.39 25.40 6.99
CA VAL A 325 -20.75 24.13 7.35
C VAL A 325 -20.93 23.13 6.21
N LEU A 326 -19.83 22.57 5.73
CA LEU A 326 -19.78 21.50 4.75
C LEU A 326 -19.80 20.14 5.44
N SER A 327 -20.63 19.22 4.93
CA SER A 327 -20.67 17.82 5.36
C SER A 327 -20.10 16.91 4.28
N GLY A 328 -19.27 15.94 4.66
CA GLY A 328 -18.65 14.97 3.73
C GLY A 328 -17.14 15.17 3.56
N GLU A 329 -16.51 14.30 2.78
CA GLU A 329 -15.05 14.28 2.62
C GLU A 329 -14.58 15.31 1.58
N VAL A 330 -13.46 15.99 1.84
CA VAL A 330 -12.90 17.05 1.00
C VAL A 330 -11.61 16.55 0.36
N ALA A 331 -11.62 16.43 -0.98
CA ALA A 331 -10.47 16.06 -1.81
C ALA A 331 -9.57 17.27 -2.12
N ALA A 332 -10.17 18.42 -2.37
CA ALA A 332 -9.45 19.66 -2.64
C ALA A 332 -10.14 20.83 -1.95
N LEU A 333 -9.36 21.63 -1.22
CA LEU A 333 -9.77 22.87 -0.61
C LEU A 333 -9.12 24.04 -1.35
N ILE A 334 -9.94 24.71 -2.16
CA ILE A 334 -9.61 25.93 -2.88
C ILE A 334 -10.48 27.04 -2.29
N SER A 335 -9.87 28.12 -1.82
CA SER A 335 -10.59 29.15 -1.07
C SER A 335 -9.81 30.47 -1.05
N TYR A 336 -10.51 31.60 -0.95
CA TYR A 336 -9.87 32.86 -0.53
C TYR A 336 -9.43 32.82 0.94
N GLY A 337 -9.92 31.87 1.74
CA GLY A 337 -9.55 31.67 3.14
C GLY A 337 -9.70 32.96 3.94
N GLY A 338 -8.66 33.37 4.68
CA GLY A 338 -8.61 34.62 5.46
C GLY A 338 -8.84 35.91 4.66
N ASN A 339 -8.97 35.83 3.33
CA ASN A 339 -9.30 36.94 2.44
C ASN A 339 -10.79 36.99 2.05
N HIS A 340 -11.64 36.11 2.60
CA HIS A 340 -13.04 35.93 2.19
C HIS A 340 -13.94 37.11 2.58
N GLY A 341 -13.60 37.90 3.59
CA GLY A 341 -14.36 39.10 3.98
C GLY A 341 -14.11 40.36 3.12
N ALA A 342 -15.17 41.13 2.83
CA ALA A 342 -15.09 42.45 2.16
C ALA A 342 -14.44 43.58 3.02
N SER A 343 -14.17 43.31 4.30
CA SER A 343 -13.46 44.22 5.19
C SER A 343 -12.62 43.39 6.15
N GLY A 344 -11.28 43.50 6.08
CA GLY A 344 -10.29 42.81 6.94
C GLY A 344 -10.43 43.09 8.44
N THR A 345 -11.58 42.69 8.97
CA THR A 345 -12.14 42.94 10.31
C THR A 345 -12.81 41.68 10.86
N GLN A 346 -13.00 40.65 10.04
CA GLN A 346 -13.54 39.37 10.47
C GLN A 346 -12.37 38.40 10.62
N SER A 347 -12.05 38.03 11.85
CA SER A 347 -11.09 36.94 12.10
C SER A 347 -11.69 35.66 11.54
N GLU A 348 -11.00 35.01 10.62
CA GLU A 348 -11.32 33.70 10.02
C GLU A 348 -10.38 32.60 10.56
N ALA A 349 -9.62 32.92 11.60
CA ALA A 349 -8.70 32.03 12.28
C ALA A 349 -9.38 30.73 12.73
N GLY A 350 -8.75 29.60 12.43
CA GLY A 350 -9.28 28.30 12.83
C GLY A 350 -10.04 27.57 11.72
N TYR A 351 -10.33 28.21 10.57
CA TYR A 351 -11.19 27.58 9.55
C TYR A 351 -10.59 26.29 8.99
N VAL A 352 -9.29 26.26 8.68
CA VAL A 352 -8.62 25.04 8.21
C VAL A 352 -8.76 23.89 9.22
N GLN A 353 -8.78 24.21 10.52
CA GLN A 353 -8.90 23.23 11.59
C GLN A 353 -10.27 22.55 11.64
N THR A 354 -11.31 23.21 11.13
CA THR A 354 -12.68 22.69 11.13
C THR A 354 -12.84 21.44 10.26
N TYR A 355 -11.94 21.22 9.30
CA TYR A 355 -11.94 20.03 8.43
C TYR A 355 -11.32 18.77 9.06
N THR A 356 -10.98 18.80 10.35
CA THR A 356 -10.43 17.64 11.05
C THR A 356 -11.36 16.42 10.91
N GLY A 357 -10.85 15.33 10.37
CA GLY A 357 -11.62 14.10 10.13
C GLY A 357 -12.55 14.15 8.91
N GLN A 358 -12.45 15.18 8.07
CA GLN A 358 -13.22 15.35 6.82
C GLN A 358 -12.33 15.45 5.58
N LEU A 359 -11.02 15.23 5.70
CA LEU A 359 -10.10 15.33 4.57
C LEU A 359 -9.90 13.96 3.94
N ALA A 360 -10.09 13.85 2.62
CA ALA A 360 -9.85 12.62 1.88
C ALA A 360 -8.37 12.18 1.98
N THR A 361 -8.10 10.90 1.76
CA THR A 361 -6.72 10.40 1.70
C THR A 361 -6.04 10.96 0.46
N GLY A 362 -5.08 11.88 0.64
CA GLY A 362 -4.54 12.69 -0.45
C GLY A 362 -5.07 14.12 -0.51
N ALA A 363 -5.88 14.60 0.44
CA ALA A 363 -6.47 15.94 0.35
C ALA A 363 -5.46 17.06 0.05
N ILE A 364 -5.86 17.97 -0.85
CA ILE A 364 -5.04 19.05 -1.42
C ILE A 364 -5.52 20.40 -0.89
N MET A 365 -4.60 21.30 -0.55
CA MET A 365 -4.90 22.70 -0.22
C MET A 365 -4.18 23.64 -1.21
N ASN A 366 -4.96 24.51 -1.88
CA ASN A 366 -4.44 25.63 -2.68
C ASN A 366 -5.30 26.86 -2.39
N THR A 367 -4.89 27.68 -1.43
CA THR A 367 -5.69 28.84 -1.01
C THR A 367 -5.05 30.16 -1.38
N LEU A 368 -5.89 31.14 -1.74
CA LEU A 368 -5.50 32.50 -2.10
C LEU A 368 -5.34 33.35 -0.84
N GLU A 369 -4.34 32.99 -0.04
CA GLU A 369 -4.09 33.54 1.29
C GLU A 369 -2.68 34.09 1.43
N SER A 370 -2.54 35.19 2.17
CA SER A 370 -1.22 35.70 2.49
C SER A 370 -0.52 34.76 3.47
N TYR A 371 0.75 34.43 3.21
CA TYR A 371 1.58 33.65 4.13
C TYR A 371 1.06 32.24 4.48
N ASN A 372 0.19 31.62 3.68
CA ASN A 372 -0.39 30.31 4.02
C ASN A 372 0.64 29.16 4.14
N ALA A 373 1.90 29.40 3.76
CA ALA A 373 3.01 28.47 3.96
C ALA A 373 4.10 29.02 4.92
N LYS A 374 3.77 29.97 5.80
CA LYS A 374 4.77 30.55 6.73
C LYS A 374 5.05 29.68 7.95
N GLN A 375 4.04 29.03 8.53
CA GLN A 375 4.07 28.40 9.86
C GLN A 375 4.89 27.09 9.97
N PHE A 376 5.97 26.96 9.20
CA PHE A 376 6.94 25.88 9.32
C PHE A 376 8.16 26.36 10.12
N GLY A 377 9.01 25.42 10.57
CA GLY A 377 10.23 25.75 11.31
C GLY A 377 10.01 26.52 12.62
N GLY A 378 8.83 26.42 13.23
CA GLY A 378 8.48 27.12 14.47
C GLY A 378 8.10 28.59 14.32
N LEU A 379 7.99 29.10 13.08
CA LEU A 379 7.44 30.43 12.83
C LEU A 379 5.93 30.46 13.14
N SER A 380 5.44 31.58 13.66
CA SER A 380 4.01 31.79 13.83
C SER A 380 3.33 32.07 12.49
N GLY A 381 2.07 31.64 12.37
CA GLY A 381 1.20 32.07 11.27
C GLY A 381 0.97 33.59 11.29
N PHE A 382 0.27 34.09 10.27
CA PHE A 382 -0.05 35.51 10.15
C PHE A 382 -1.55 35.74 10.26
N GLY A 383 -1.97 36.54 11.25
CA GLY A 383 -3.37 36.94 11.41
C GLY A 383 -4.32 35.74 11.54
N ASP A 384 -5.30 35.71 10.66
CA ASP A 384 -6.39 34.74 10.53
C ASP A 384 -6.25 33.79 9.34
N GLN A 385 -5.11 33.81 8.66
CA GLN A 385 -4.86 33.02 7.46
C GLN A 385 -4.70 31.53 7.80
N GLY A 386 -5.30 30.67 6.98
CA GLY A 386 -5.10 29.23 6.94
C GLY A 386 -3.63 28.89 6.66
N GLN A 387 -3.14 27.83 7.30
CA GLN A 387 -1.74 27.43 7.19
C GLN A 387 -1.64 25.98 6.72
N ILE A 388 -0.82 25.72 5.69
CA ILE A 388 -0.59 24.36 5.16
C ILE A 388 -0.05 23.45 6.26
N ALA A 389 0.88 23.92 7.11
CA ALA A 389 1.38 23.15 8.25
C ALA A 389 0.24 22.68 9.19
N THR A 390 -0.79 23.51 9.35
CA THR A 390 -1.98 23.17 10.13
C THR A 390 -2.90 22.22 9.38
N PHE A 391 -3.13 22.43 8.08
CA PHE A 391 -3.87 21.49 7.22
C PHE A 391 -3.29 20.08 7.28
N ILE A 392 -1.96 19.93 7.16
CA ILE A 392 -1.25 18.66 7.30
C ILE A 392 -1.53 18.02 8.67
N SER A 393 -1.48 18.81 9.75
CA SER A 393 -1.76 18.32 11.11
C SER A 393 -3.22 17.86 11.35
N ARG A 394 -4.14 18.17 10.43
CA ARG A 394 -5.56 17.80 10.50
C ARG A 394 -5.97 16.68 9.55
N GLY A 395 -5.02 16.09 8.84
CA GLY A 395 -5.26 14.99 7.89
C GLY A 395 -5.04 15.40 6.42
N GLY A 396 -4.66 16.65 6.15
CA GLY A 396 -4.28 17.09 4.81
C GLY A 396 -3.00 16.44 4.31
N THR A 397 -2.83 16.29 3.00
CA THR A 397 -1.68 15.55 2.43
C THR A 397 -0.77 16.44 1.61
N PHE A 398 -1.36 17.28 0.76
CA PHE A 398 -0.63 18.11 -0.19
C PHE A 398 -1.00 19.58 -0.05
N GLY A 399 -0.05 20.47 -0.35
CA GLY A 399 -0.35 21.89 -0.41
C GLY A 399 0.63 22.69 -1.25
N VAL A 400 0.12 23.73 -1.88
CA VAL A 400 0.92 24.78 -2.52
C VAL A 400 0.61 26.10 -1.84
N GLY A 401 1.64 26.85 -1.45
CA GLY A 401 1.42 28.10 -0.74
C GLY A 401 2.60 29.04 -0.79
N SER A 402 2.44 30.16 -0.09
CA SER A 402 3.36 31.30 -0.10
C SER A 402 3.96 31.51 1.29
N ALA A 403 5.29 31.54 1.37
CA ALA A 403 5.99 31.73 2.65
C ALA A 403 6.19 33.21 3.03
N TRP A 404 6.03 34.12 2.07
CA TRP A 404 6.09 35.59 2.25
C TRP A 404 4.74 36.20 1.85
N GLU A 405 4.66 37.53 1.65
CA GLU A 405 3.46 38.18 1.10
C GLU A 405 3.32 37.89 -0.41
N PRO A 406 2.27 37.17 -0.85
CA PRO A 406 1.98 36.96 -2.26
C PRO A 406 1.27 38.15 -2.90
N PHE A 407 1.30 38.15 -4.22
CA PHE A 407 0.42 38.97 -5.04
C PHE A 407 -0.47 38.07 -5.87
N ALA A 408 -1.67 38.55 -6.22
CA ALA A 408 -2.65 37.81 -7.01
C ALA A 408 -2.05 37.25 -8.32
N PHE A 409 -1.04 37.94 -8.89
CA PHE A 409 -0.36 37.48 -10.09
C PHE A 409 0.49 36.21 -9.94
N SER A 410 0.69 35.76 -8.71
CA SER A 410 1.58 34.66 -8.36
C SER A 410 0.84 33.46 -7.76
N VAL A 411 -0.48 33.49 -7.79
CA VAL A 411 -1.32 32.39 -7.31
C VAL A 411 -1.11 31.16 -8.21
N PRO A 412 -0.92 29.96 -7.65
CA PRO A 412 -0.91 28.74 -8.44
C PRO A 412 -2.27 28.47 -9.06
N ASP A 413 -2.28 28.21 -10.36
CA ASP A 413 -3.47 27.88 -11.15
C ASP A 413 -4.09 26.55 -10.69
N SER A 414 -5.29 26.60 -10.12
CA SER A 414 -5.99 25.46 -9.56
C SER A 414 -6.44 24.48 -10.65
N GLU A 415 -6.83 24.99 -11.82
CA GLU A 415 -7.21 24.18 -12.97
C GLU A 415 -6.02 23.33 -13.41
N ALA A 416 -4.86 23.97 -13.64
CA ALA A 416 -3.62 23.31 -14.03
C ALA A 416 -3.17 22.31 -12.95
N LEU A 417 -3.19 22.71 -11.68
CA LEU A 417 -2.78 21.86 -10.55
C LEU A 417 -3.61 20.58 -10.48
N LEU A 418 -4.93 20.71 -10.36
CA LEU A 418 -5.82 19.58 -10.16
C LEU A 418 -5.93 18.74 -11.44
N SER A 419 -5.96 19.35 -12.62
CA SER A 419 -6.07 18.59 -13.87
C SER A 419 -4.81 17.78 -14.16
N ASN A 420 -3.62 18.32 -13.91
CA ASN A 420 -2.37 17.57 -14.10
C ASN A 420 -2.24 16.42 -13.09
N PHE A 421 -2.59 16.66 -11.83
CA PHE A 421 -2.48 15.64 -10.79
C PHE A 421 -3.57 14.57 -10.88
N LEU A 422 -4.84 14.98 -10.86
CA LEU A 422 -5.99 14.07 -10.77
C LEU A 422 -6.36 13.43 -12.11
N LEU A 423 -6.14 14.13 -13.25
CA LEU A 423 -6.62 13.67 -14.56
C LEU A 423 -5.51 13.20 -15.51
N ARG A 424 -4.30 13.78 -15.42
CA ARG A 424 -3.17 13.43 -16.31
C ARG A 424 -2.16 12.49 -15.67
N GLY A 425 -2.28 12.20 -14.38
CA GLY A 425 -1.43 11.26 -13.66
C GLY A 425 0.02 11.73 -13.54
N MET A 426 0.27 13.04 -13.63
CA MET A 426 1.57 13.62 -13.31
C MET A 426 1.85 13.47 -11.82
N THR A 427 3.12 13.43 -11.43
CA THR A 427 3.43 13.37 -9.99
C THR A 427 3.02 14.67 -9.30
N TRP A 428 2.88 14.65 -7.97
CA TRP A 428 2.52 15.83 -7.20
C TRP A 428 3.46 17.01 -7.48
N VAL A 429 4.78 16.77 -7.49
CA VAL A 429 5.76 17.84 -7.72
C VAL A 429 5.69 18.40 -9.14
N GLU A 430 5.42 17.56 -10.14
CA GLU A 430 5.24 18.01 -11.51
C GLU A 430 3.98 18.84 -11.66
N SER A 431 2.88 18.40 -11.05
CA SER A 431 1.59 19.09 -11.10
C SER A 431 1.66 20.44 -10.39
N ALA A 432 2.28 20.50 -9.20
CA ALA A 432 2.46 21.73 -8.44
C ALA A 432 3.34 22.76 -9.17
N TRP A 433 4.51 22.37 -9.70
CA TRP A 433 5.34 23.33 -10.44
C TRP A 433 4.79 23.70 -11.81
N SER A 434 3.89 22.90 -12.38
CA SER A 434 3.18 23.28 -13.60
C SER A 434 2.09 24.32 -13.37
N SER A 435 1.55 24.45 -12.15
CA SER A 435 0.57 25.48 -11.81
C SER A 435 1.20 26.78 -11.28
N ILE A 436 2.47 26.75 -10.87
CA ILE A 436 3.15 27.93 -10.32
C ILE A 436 3.71 28.81 -11.46
N PRO A 437 3.33 30.09 -11.58
CA PRO A 437 3.82 30.95 -12.66
C PRO A 437 5.26 31.48 -12.47
N TRP A 438 5.80 31.48 -11.25
CA TRP A 438 7.05 32.18 -10.91
C TRP A 438 8.06 31.35 -10.13
N LEU A 439 9.33 31.53 -10.49
CA LEU A 439 10.51 31.03 -9.80
C LEU A 439 11.23 32.17 -9.10
N SER A 440 12.16 31.83 -8.19
CA SER A 440 12.87 32.80 -7.34
C SER A 440 11.89 33.71 -6.59
N TRP A 441 10.76 33.15 -6.16
CA TRP A 441 9.71 33.86 -5.45
C TRP A 441 9.33 33.07 -4.20
N GLN A 442 8.09 33.16 -3.76
CA GLN A 442 7.68 32.67 -2.45
C GLN A 442 6.88 31.36 -2.47
N GLN A 443 6.61 30.81 -3.65
CA GLN A 443 5.83 29.59 -3.81
C GLN A 443 6.60 28.39 -3.29
N MET A 444 5.84 27.43 -2.80
CA MET A 444 6.33 26.44 -1.88
C MET A 444 5.44 25.20 -2.00
N VAL A 445 6.04 24.06 -2.36
CA VAL A 445 5.32 22.79 -2.59
C VAL A 445 5.53 21.87 -1.39
N VAL A 446 4.45 21.37 -0.80
CA VAL A 446 4.47 20.51 0.39
C VAL A 446 3.79 19.18 0.07
N GLY A 447 4.41 18.08 0.51
CA GLY A 447 3.96 16.72 0.29
C GLY A 447 4.99 15.89 -0.49
N ASP A 448 4.71 14.58 -0.60
CA ASP A 448 5.56 13.63 -1.31
C ASP A 448 5.65 13.99 -2.81
N PRO A 449 6.85 14.25 -3.37
CA PRO A 449 7.00 14.60 -4.78
C PRO A 449 6.64 13.49 -5.76
N LEU A 450 6.73 12.21 -5.35
CA LEU A 450 6.52 11.05 -6.20
C LEU A 450 5.07 10.59 -6.23
N ALA A 451 4.24 11.09 -5.31
CA ALA A 451 2.85 10.71 -5.23
C ALA A 451 2.12 10.97 -6.56
N THR A 452 1.23 10.07 -6.92
CA THR A 452 0.31 10.18 -8.07
C THR A 452 -1.11 9.95 -7.59
N ALA A 453 -2.07 10.66 -8.16
CA ALA A 453 -3.46 10.46 -7.81
C ALA A 453 -4.00 9.10 -8.31
N THR A 454 -4.67 8.38 -7.43
CA THR A 454 -5.49 7.22 -7.79
C THR A 454 -6.95 7.64 -7.79
N MET A 455 -7.56 7.75 -8.97
CA MET A 455 -8.99 8.04 -9.08
C MET A 455 -9.80 6.79 -8.70
N ILE A 456 -10.57 6.91 -7.63
CA ILE A 456 -11.66 6.01 -7.28
C ILE A 456 -12.88 6.54 -8.03
N TYR A 457 -13.31 5.80 -9.03
CA TYR A 457 -14.59 6.07 -9.67
C TYR A 457 -15.63 5.33 -8.81
N ASP A 458 -16.63 6.01 -8.26
CA ASP A 458 -17.52 5.43 -7.24
C ASP A 458 -18.21 4.15 -7.69
N PRO A 459 -18.01 3.09 -6.89
CA PRO A 459 -18.86 1.92 -6.84
C PRO A 459 -20.17 2.29 -6.16
N ARG A 460 -21.26 2.42 -6.92
CA ARG A 460 -22.45 1.78 -6.31
C ARG A 460 -22.09 0.31 -6.29
N PRO A 461 -21.91 -0.34 -5.12
CA PRO A 461 -21.77 -1.78 -5.13
C PRO A 461 -22.96 -2.30 -5.92
N VAL A 462 -22.72 -3.13 -6.92
CA VAL A 462 -23.83 -3.84 -7.53
C VAL A 462 -24.33 -4.75 -6.42
N ILE A 463 -25.43 -4.38 -5.78
CA ILE A 463 -25.99 -5.13 -4.65
C ILE A 463 -26.97 -6.15 -5.20
N TRP A 464 -26.63 -7.42 -5.01
CA TRP A 464 -27.42 -8.56 -5.49
C TRP A 464 -28.23 -9.17 -4.35
N TYR A 465 -29.57 -9.13 -4.45
CA TYR A 465 -30.50 -9.67 -3.46
C TYR A 465 -31.13 -11.03 -3.83
N GLY A 466 -30.62 -11.70 -4.87
CA GLY A 466 -31.09 -13.01 -5.36
C GLY A 466 -32.60 -13.13 -5.58
N ASP A 467 -33.05 -12.57 -6.70
CA ASP A 467 -34.39 -12.64 -7.34
C ASP A 467 -35.29 -11.39 -7.25
N ASP A 468 -34.92 -10.29 -6.57
CA ASP A 468 -35.74 -9.06 -6.50
C ASP A 468 -35.16 -7.90 -7.34
N ALA A 469 -35.71 -7.72 -8.55
CA ALA A 469 -35.28 -6.71 -9.51
C ALA A 469 -35.96 -5.34 -9.30
N SER A 470 -35.87 -4.77 -8.10
CA SER A 470 -36.46 -3.44 -7.83
C SER A 470 -35.49 -2.32 -7.45
N PHE A 471 -34.19 -2.57 -7.26
CA PHE A 471 -33.18 -1.51 -7.14
C PHE A 471 -31.84 -1.91 -7.78
N GLY A 472 -31.40 -1.16 -8.81
CA GLY A 472 -30.07 -1.28 -9.43
C GLY A 472 -29.90 -2.36 -10.51
N GLN A 473 -30.65 -2.31 -11.61
CA GLN A 473 -30.74 -3.45 -12.54
C GLN A 473 -29.48 -3.75 -13.38
N ALA A 474 -28.81 -4.84 -13.02
CA ALA A 474 -28.22 -5.79 -13.96
C ALA A 474 -29.07 -7.08 -13.98
N GLY A 475 -29.48 -7.54 -15.17
CA GLY A 475 -30.27 -8.78 -15.39
C GLY A 475 -31.79 -8.57 -15.52
N ASP A 476 -32.47 -9.43 -16.32
CA ASP A 476 -33.89 -9.30 -16.70
C ASP A 476 -34.90 -9.76 -15.63
N GLY A 477 -34.41 -10.12 -14.44
CA GLY A 477 -35.21 -10.47 -13.27
C GLY A 477 -36.03 -11.77 -13.39
N VAL A 478 -35.78 -12.63 -14.39
CA VAL A 478 -36.64 -13.81 -14.61
C VAL A 478 -35.91 -15.14 -14.88
N ASN A 479 -34.68 -15.19 -15.43
CA ASN A 479 -33.99 -16.49 -15.65
C ASN A 479 -32.44 -16.44 -15.53
N TRP A 480 -31.89 -16.88 -14.40
CA TRP A 480 -30.43 -16.87 -14.10
C TRP A 480 -29.57 -17.94 -14.80
N ASN A 481 -30.14 -18.71 -15.73
CA ASN A 481 -29.42 -19.71 -16.54
C ASN A 481 -28.87 -19.13 -17.85
N ASP A 482 -29.03 -17.82 -18.09
CA ASP A 482 -28.62 -17.12 -19.32
C ASP A 482 -27.34 -16.29 -19.09
N ALA A 483 -26.40 -16.35 -20.03
CA ALA A 483 -25.15 -15.57 -20.01
C ALA A 483 -25.38 -14.05 -20.06
N ARG A 484 -26.59 -13.58 -20.38
CA ARG A 484 -26.97 -12.15 -20.46
C ARG A 484 -27.43 -11.55 -19.13
N ASN A 485 -26.99 -12.11 -18.02
CA ASN A 485 -27.43 -11.70 -16.68
C ASN A 485 -26.42 -10.82 -15.93
N TRP A 486 -25.19 -10.72 -16.43
CA TRP A 486 -24.26 -9.67 -16.07
C TRP A 486 -24.30 -8.61 -17.16
N THR A 487 -25.30 -7.72 -17.10
CA THR A 487 -25.49 -6.68 -18.11
C THR A 487 -25.62 -5.31 -17.50
N ARG A 488 -24.89 -4.34 -18.04
CA ARG A 488 -25.13 -2.90 -17.82
C ARG A 488 -25.99 -2.39 -18.98
N ASP A 489 -27.11 -1.75 -18.68
CA ASP A 489 -28.05 -1.20 -19.66
C ASP A 489 -28.51 -2.17 -20.77
N GLY A 490 -28.65 -3.46 -20.43
CA GLY A 490 -29.10 -4.51 -21.37
C GLY A 490 -28.02 -5.05 -22.32
N SER A 491 -26.75 -4.73 -22.09
CA SER A 491 -25.58 -5.26 -22.82
C SER A 491 -24.65 -6.05 -21.89
N HIS A 492 -24.06 -7.16 -22.35
CA HIS A 492 -23.15 -8.00 -21.55
C HIS A 492 -21.97 -7.17 -21.06
N ASP A 493 -21.74 -7.14 -19.76
CA ASP A 493 -20.69 -6.33 -19.12
C ASP A 493 -19.35 -7.08 -19.17
N ASP A 494 -18.60 -6.95 -20.27
CA ASP A 494 -17.27 -7.56 -20.45
C ASP A 494 -16.12 -6.54 -20.47
N LEU A 495 -16.42 -5.26 -20.21
CA LEU A 495 -15.46 -4.17 -20.19
C LEU A 495 -15.26 -3.68 -18.77
N PHE A 496 -14.03 -3.80 -18.27
CA PHE A 496 -13.66 -3.28 -16.96
C PHE A 496 -13.93 -1.77 -16.84
N GLN A 497 -14.64 -1.35 -15.79
CA GLN A 497 -14.72 0.03 -15.34
C GLN A 497 -14.16 0.16 -13.91
N PRO A 498 -13.28 1.14 -13.65
CA PRO A 498 -12.88 1.44 -12.27
C PRO A 498 -14.09 1.68 -11.37
N GLY A 499 -14.13 1.07 -10.18
CA GLY A 499 -15.28 1.15 -9.27
C GLY A 499 -16.31 0.03 -9.40
N ASP A 500 -16.03 -1.05 -10.13
CA ASP A 500 -16.97 -2.18 -10.21
C ASP A 500 -16.91 -3.07 -8.95
N ASP A 501 -17.25 -2.54 -7.76
CA ASP A 501 -17.43 -3.37 -6.57
C ASP A 501 -18.74 -4.14 -6.63
N VAL A 502 -18.73 -5.40 -6.19
CA VAL A 502 -19.93 -6.25 -6.17
C VAL A 502 -20.22 -6.71 -4.76
N THR A 503 -21.46 -6.53 -4.31
CA THR A 503 -21.95 -7.12 -3.05
C THR A 503 -23.08 -8.10 -3.33
N PHE A 504 -22.89 -9.35 -2.96
CA PHE A 504 -23.96 -10.35 -2.91
C PHE A 504 -24.62 -10.29 -1.52
N ALA A 505 -25.75 -9.59 -1.39
CA ALA A 505 -26.35 -9.20 -0.11
C ALA A 505 -27.09 -10.33 0.61
N ALA A 506 -27.19 -10.19 1.94
CA ALA A 506 -27.99 -11.05 2.80
C ALA A 506 -29.49 -10.88 2.51
N GLY A 507 -30.23 -11.99 2.38
CA GLY A 507 -31.69 -11.98 2.21
C GLY A 507 -32.22 -12.83 1.06
N SER A 508 -31.36 -13.23 0.12
CA SER A 508 -31.63 -14.33 -0.82
C SER A 508 -31.26 -15.66 -0.18
N GLY A 509 -32.03 -16.72 -0.42
CA GLY A 509 -31.48 -18.07 -0.24
C GLY A 509 -30.24 -18.23 -1.14
N GLY A 510 -29.30 -19.11 -0.78
CA GLY A 510 -28.09 -19.30 -1.58
C GLY A 510 -28.38 -19.52 -3.06
N PHE A 511 -27.57 -18.93 -3.95
CA PHE A 511 -27.82 -18.88 -5.39
C PHE A 511 -26.56 -19.18 -6.23
N SER A 512 -26.76 -19.52 -7.50
CA SER A 512 -25.67 -19.82 -8.45
C SER A 512 -25.76 -18.92 -9.67
N ILE A 513 -24.62 -18.40 -10.12
CA ILE A 513 -24.49 -17.54 -11.30
C ILE A 513 -23.58 -18.24 -12.31
N ASN A 514 -24.04 -18.38 -13.56
CA ASN A 514 -23.17 -18.67 -14.69
C ASN A 514 -22.79 -17.37 -15.38
N MET A 515 -21.53 -16.97 -15.25
CA MET A 515 -20.97 -15.71 -15.75
C MET A 515 -20.86 -15.68 -17.29
N GLY A 516 -20.89 -16.83 -17.97
CA GLY A 516 -20.86 -16.93 -19.43
C GLY A 516 -19.53 -16.56 -20.12
N GLY A 517 -18.69 -15.74 -19.47
CA GLY A 517 -17.40 -15.23 -19.95
C GLY A 517 -16.59 -14.59 -18.81
N PRO A 518 -15.41 -14.00 -19.08
CA PRO A 518 -14.65 -13.27 -18.07
C PRO A 518 -15.46 -12.10 -17.51
N GLN A 519 -15.44 -11.96 -16.20
CA GLN A 519 -16.11 -10.91 -15.45
C GLN A 519 -15.07 -10.19 -14.61
N ILE A 520 -15.07 -8.86 -14.68
CA ILE A 520 -14.04 -8.04 -14.06
C ILE A 520 -14.71 -7.11 -13.05
N VAL A 521 -14.27 -7.19 -11.80
CA VAL A 521 -14.73 -6.38 -10.67
C VAL A 521 -13.52 -5.72 -9.99
N GLU A 522 -13.77 -4.64 -9.27
CA GLU A 522 -12.75 -3.98 -8.45
C GLU A 522 -12.55 -4.75 -7.13
N SER A 523 -13.62 -4.97 -6.36
CA SER A 523 -13.68 -5.87 -5.19
C SER A 523 -14.97 -6.70 -5.13
N ALA A 524 -15.02 -7.71 -4.27
CA ALA A 524 -16.21 -8.54 -4.09
C ALA A 524 -16.54 -8.82 -2.61
N ALA A 525 -17.80 -8.63 -2.23
CA ALA A 525 -18.34 -8.94 -0.92
C ALA A 525 -19.47 -9.97 -1.03
N PHE A 526 -19.42 -11.02 -0.21
CA PHE A 526 -20.41 -12.08 -0.16
C PHE A 526 -21.06 -12.13 1.22
N GLN A 527 -22.35 -11.80 1.29
CA GLN A 527 -23.17 -11.83 2.51
C GLN A 527 -24.20 -12.97 2.48
N ALA A 528 -24.20 -13.79 1.44
CA ALA A 528 -25.03 -14.98 1.23
C ALA A 528 -24.20 -16.09 0.56
N ASP A 529 -24.73 -17.31 0.54
CA ASP A 529 -24.11 -18.42 -0.18
C ASP A 529 -24.22 -18.17 -1.70
N VAL A 530 -23.09 -18.12 -2.39
CA VAL A 530 -23.04 -17.83 -3.83
C VAL A 530 -22.10 -18.81 -4.52
N ARG A 531 -22.52 -19.36 -5.67
CA ARG A 531 -21.64 -20.12 -6.57
C ARG A 531 -21.49 -19.43 -7.92
N LEU A 532 -20.28 -19.00 -8.26
CA LEU A 532 -19.91 -18.41 -9.54
C LEU A 532 -19.29 -19.48 -10.45
N SER A 533 -19.80 -19.61 -11.68
CA SER A 533 -19.37 -20.60 -12.65
C SER A 533 -19.31 -20.04 -14.06
N GLY A 534 -18.59 -20.72 -14.96
CA GLY A 534 -18.40 -20.26 -16.35
C GLY A 534 -17.45 -19.06 -16.45
N GLY A 535 -16.59 -19.00 -17.46
CA GLY A 535 -15.72 -17.84 -17.68
C GLY A 535 -14.53 -17.71 -16.71
N LYS A 536 -14.24 -16.49 -16.26
CA LYS A 536 -13.18 -16.14 -15.28
C LYS A 536 -13.68 -15.06 -14.34
N PHE A 537 -13.34 -15.09 -13.06
CA PHE A 537 -13.66 -14.01 -12.13
C PHE A 537 -12.39 -13.19 -11.87
N VAL A 538 -12.36 -11.94 -12.30
CA VAL A 538 -11.19 -11.06 -12.18
C VAL A 538 -11.48 -10.01 -11.11
N VAL A 539 -10.73 -10.01 -10.01
CA VAL A 539 -10.84 -9.04 -8.91
C VAL A 539 -9.58 -8.18 -8.91
N ARG A 540 -9.64 -6.95 -9.42
CA ARG A 540 -8.43 -6.13 -9.67
C ARG A 540 -7.70 -5.74 -8.40
N SER A 541 -8.44 -5.28 -7.39
CA SER A 541 -7.88 -4.93 -6.08
C SER A 541 -7.34 -6.14 -5.33
N GLY A 542 -7.83 -7.34 -5.68
CA GLY A 542 -7.61 -8.57 -4.93
C GLY A 542 -8.51 -8.74 -3.70
N GLN A 543 -9.35 -7.76 -3.37
CA GLN A 543 -10.13 -7.79 -2.14
C GLN A 543 -11.39 -8.65 -2.28
N VAL A 544 -11.47 -9.73 -1.50
CA VAL A 544 -12.67 -10.58 -1.39
C VAL A 544 -13.07 -10.73 0.08
N THR A 545 -14.26 -10.23 0.43
CA THR A 545 -14.82 -10.35 1.78
C THR A 545 -15.98 -11.33 1.79
N VAL A 546 -15.95 -12.33 2.69
CA VAL A 546 -17.08 -13.25 2.90
C VAL A 546 -17.58 -13.13 4.33
N ALA A 547 -18.84 -12.73 4.49
CA ALA A 547 -19.47 -12.50 5.79
C ALA A 547 -19.61 -13.80 6.59
N ALA A 548 -19.72 -13.67 7.92
CA ALA A 548 -19.92 -14.80 8.81
C ALA A 548 -21.15 -15.65 8.39
N GLY A 549 -20.94 -16.96 8.24
CA GLY A 549 -22.00 -17.90 7.86
C GLY A 549 -22.33 -17.97 6.37
N ALA A 550 -21.66 -17.17 5.53
CA ALA A 550 -21.77 -17.25 4.07
C ALA A 550 -20.63 -18.08 3.45
N THR A 551 -20.94 -18.76 2.34
CA THR A 551 -19.99 -19.52 1.52
C THR A 551 -19.97 -18.97 0.08
N ALA A 552 -18.85 -18.40 -0.33
CA ALA A 552 -18.60 -18.01 -1.71
C ALA A 552 -17.85 -19.14 -2.43
N THR A 553 -18.39 -19.68 -3.52
CA THR A 553 -17.75 -20.72 -4.34
C THR A 553 -17.45 -20.18 -5.73
N VAL A 554 -16.22 -20.32 -6.22
CA VAL A 554 -15.81 -19.86 -7.56
C VAL A 554 -15.21 -21.01 -8.36
N ASP A 555 -15.96 -21.47 -9.36
CA ASP A 555 -15.55 -22.55 -10.28
C ASP A 555 -14.68 -22.08 -11.45
N ALA A 556 -14.73 -20.79 -11.76
CA ALA A 556 -14.16 -20.17 -12.96
C ALA A 556 -12.71 -19.68 -12.81
N GLY A 557 -12.13 -19.85 -11.63
CA GLY A 557 -10.85 -19.26 -11.23
C GLY A 557 -10.98 -17.78 -10.87
N ILE A 558 -10.16 -17.35 -9.90
CA ILE A 558 -10.03 -15.96 -9.46
C ILE A 558 -8.71 -15.39 -9.99
N PHE A 559 -8.75 -14.23 -10.63
CA PHE A 559 -7.56 -13.58 -11.17
C PHE A 559 -7.43 -12.18 -10.58
N THR A 560 -6.24 -11.83 -10.11
CA THR A 560 -5.99 -10.53 -9.48
C THR A 560 -4.72 -9.91 -10.07
N THR A 561 -4.59 -8.59 -9.98
CA THR A 561 -3.35 -7.89 -10.40
C THR A 561 -2.37 -7.64 -9.26
N ARG A 562 -2.80 -7.85 -8.00
CA ARG A 562 -2.07 -7.47 -6.78
C ARG A 562 -1.98 -8.61 -5.73
N GLY A 563 -2.39 -9.83 -6.07
CA GLY A 563 -2.63 -10.91 -5.11
C GLY A 563 -4.06 -10.85 -4.56
N LEU A 564 -4.61 -11.99 -4.13
CA LEU A 564 -5.95 -12.14 -3.54
C LEU A 564 -5.86 -11.99 -2.02
N ALA A 565 -6.60 -11.07 -1.44
CA ALA A 565 -6.75 -10.91 0.00
C ALA A 565 -8.16 -11.35 0.44
N LYS A 566 -8.24 -12.41 1.23
CA LYS A 566 -9.49 -12.97 1.76
C LYS A 566 -9.78 -12.44 3.17
N HIS A 567 -10.87 -11.69 3.30
CA HIS A 567 -11.39 -11.09 4.54
C HIS A 567 -12.74 -11.68 4.96
N GLY A 568 -13.18 -11.34 6.18
CA GLY A 568 -14.46 -11.75 6.74
C GLY A 568 -14.49 -13.19 7.19
N ALA A 569 -15.29 -13.47 8.22
CA ALA A 569 -15.30 -14.76 8.92
C ALA A 569 -15.90 -15.95 8.12
N GLY A 570 -16.45 -15.73 6.91
CA GLY A 570 -17.03 -16.78 6.07
C GLY A 570 -16.02 -17.54 5.21
N THR A 571 -16.53 -18.41 4.35
CA THR A 571 -15.75 -19.38 3.56
C THR A 571 -15.66 -18.99 2.09
N LEU A 572 -14.45 -18.97 1.52
CA LEU A 572 -14.21 -18.82 0.08
C LEU A 572 -13.65 -20.13 -0.48
N LEU A 573 -14.39 -20.80 -1.36
CA LEU A 573 -13.99 -22.01 -2.07
C LEU A 573 -13.61 -21.68 -3.52
N VAL A 574 -12.40 -22.05 -3.94
CA VAL A 574 -11.92 -21.87 -5.33
C VAL A 574 -11.60 -23.23 -5.94
N HIS A 575 -12.22 -23.56 -7.07
CA HIS A 575 -12.07 -24.87 -7.73
C HIS A 575 -11.19 -24.85 -9.00
N ASP A 576 -10.66 -23.69 -9.38
CA ASP A 576 -9.67 -23.51 -10.47
C ASP A 576 -8.48 -22.66 -9.94
N SER A 577 -7.85 -21.77 -10.70
CA SER A 577 -6.68 -20.98 -10.24
C SER A 577 -7.04 -19.67 -9.51
N SER A 578 -6.31 -19.28 -8.45
CA SER A 578 -6.49 -18.00 -7.70
C SER A 578 -5.30 -17.01 -7.72
N GLY A 579 -4.13 -17.37 -8.28
CA GLY A 579 -2.91 -16.53 -8.20
C GLY A 579 -2.35 -16.45 -6.77
N ASP A 580 -1.59 -15.41 -6.44
CA ASP A 580 -1.04 -15.19 -5.08
C ASP A 580 -2.19 -14.99 -4.08
N VAL A 581 -2.16 -15.62 -2.90
CA VAL A 581 -3.28 -15.56 -1.93
C VAL A 581 -2.82 -15.27 -0.52
N GLU A 582 -3.47 -14.32 0.13
CA GLU A 582 -3.37 -14.03 1.55
C GLU A 582 -4.74 -14.21 2.23
N VAL A 583 -4.84 -15.15 3.16
CA VAL A 583 -6.03 -15.40 3.97
C VAL A 583 -5.87 -14.66 5.29
N ILE A 584 -6.57 -13.53 5.41
CA ILE A 584 -6.50 -12.63 6.56
C ILE A 584 -7.54 -13.03 7.60
N GLU A 585 -8.76 -13.41 7.15
CA GLU A 585 -9.85 -13.85 8.02
C GLU A 585 -10.71 -14.95 7.37
N GLY A 586 -11.33 -15.77 8.22
CA GLY A 586 -12.27 -16.82 7.81
C GLY A 586 -11.57 -18.03 7.20
N VAL A 587 -12.24 -18.67 6.25
CA VAL A 587 -11.78 -19.93 5.64
C VAL A 587 -11.51 -19.72 4.15
N PHE A 588 -10.36 -20.19 3.67
CA PHE A 588 -10.07 -20.34 2.25
C PHE A 588 -9.92 -21.83 1.90
N GLY A 589 -10.52 -22.25 0.80
CA GLY A 589 -10.65 -23.67 0.50
C GLY A 589 -10.92 -23.99 -0.96
N GLY A 590 -11.35 -25.22 -1.19
CA GLY A 590 -11.69 -25.75 -2.51
C GLY A 590 -10.57 -26.54 -3.16
N THR A 591 -10.89 -27.09 -4.33
CA THR A 591 -10.07 -28.11 -5.03
C THR A 591 -9.18 -27.53 -6.12
N GLY A 592 -8.98 -26.22 -6.10
CA GLY A 592 -8.27 -25.45 -7.12
C GLY A 592 -6.76 -25.36 -6.88
N SER A 593 -6.17 -24.29 -7.41
CA SER A 593 -4.76 -23.95 -7.19
C SER A 593 -4.58 -22.50 -6.74
N ALA A 594 -3.71 -22.29 -5.76
CA ALA A 594 -3.21 -20.99 -5.33
C ALA A 594 -1.70 -20.90 -5.63
N ARG A 595 -1.18 -19.68 -5.74
CA ARG A 595 0.25 -19.36 -5.72
C ARG A 595 0.54 -18.66 -4.40
N ASP A 596 1.76 -18.81 -3.88
CA ASP A 596 2.28 -18.14 -2.67
C ASP A 596 1.22 -17.88 -1.57
N LEU A 597 0.73 -18.96 -0.96
CA LEU A 597 -0.44 -18.94 -0.08
C LEU A 597 -0.01 -18.61 1.37
N ILE A 598 -0.51 -17.50 1.91
CA ILE A 598 -0.26 -17.07 3.28
C ILE A 598 -1.55 -17.19 4.09
N VAL A 599 -1.48 -17.79 5.29
CA VAL A 599 -2.59 -17.96 6.22
C VAL A 599 -2.25 -17.24 7.51
N ARG A 600 -2.93 -16.11 7.76
CA ARG A 600 -2.69 -15.26 8.92
C ARG A 600 -3.26 -15.87 10.21
N SER A 601 -2.78 -15.37 11.35
CA SER A 601 -3.35 -15.70 12.66
C SER A 601 -4.88 -15.51 12.69
N GLY A 602 -5.63 -16.54 13.09
CA GLY A 602 -7.10 -16.51 13.14
C GLY A 602 -7.80 -16.95 11.85
N ALA A 603 -7.07 -17.14 10.74
CA ALA A 603 -7.60 -17.68 9.49
C ALA A 603 -7.39 -19.19 9.37
N SER A 604 -8.16 -19.83 8.47
CA SER A 604 -8.10 -21.28 8.23
C SER A 604 -7.98 -21.65 6.75
N LEU A 605 -7.31 -22.77 6.47
CA LEU A 605 -7.41 -23.48 5.19
C LEU A 605 -8.26 -24.74 5.34
N ASP A 606 -9.09 -24.99 4.33
CA ASP A 606 -9.97 -26.16 4.28
C ASP A 606 -10.17 -26.61 2.81
N PRO A 607 -9.35 -27.55 2.29
CA PRO A 607 -9.44 -27.99 0.89
C PRO A 607 -10.79 -28.64 0.55
N GLY A 608 -11.46 -29.23 1.54
CA GLY A 608 -12.67 -30.03 1.39
C GLY A 608 -13.96 -29.28 1.71
N THR A 609 -14.99 -30.07 1.95
CA THR A 609 -16.20 -29.63 2.66
C THR A 609 -16.52 -30.71 3.69
N ALA A 610 -17.32 -30.35 4.69
CA ALA A 610 -17.78 -31.28 5.74
C ALA A 610 -18.47 -32.59 5.24
N THR A 611 -18.74 -32.72 3.93
CA THR A 611 -19.34 -33.91 3.31
C THR A 611 -18.51 -34.54 2.18
N SER A 612 -17.37 -33.94 1.81
CA SER A 612 -16.53 -34.41 0.70
C SER A 612 -15.07 -34.00 0.85
N THR A 613 -14.16 -34.91 0.58
CA THR A 613 -12.72 -34.60 0.56
C THR A 613 -12.31 -33.78 -0.67
N GLY A 614 -11.31 -32.91 -0.53
CA GLY A 614 -10.82 -31.99 -1.55
C GLY A 614 -9.29 -31.93 -1.63
N ALA A 615 -8.77 -31.45 -2.77
CA ALA A 615 -7.34 -31.34 -2.99
C ALA A 615 -6.96 -29.93 -3.47
N LEU A 616 -6.27 -29.17 -2.62
CA LEU A 616 -5.77 -27.83 -2.94
C LEU A 616 -4.30 -27.91 -3.38
N THR A 617 -3.97 -27.29 -4.51
CA THR A 617 -2.58 -27.17 -4.96
C THR A 617 -2.03 -25.78 -4.67
N VAL A 618 -0.84 -25.66 -4.08
CA VAL A 618 -0.11 -24.42 -3.87
C VAL A 618 1.12 -24.45 -4.77
N THR A 619 1.13 -23.66 -5.83
CA THR A 619 2.12 -23.72 -6.92
C THR A 619 3.47 -23.07 -6.60
N ASP A 620 3.60 -22.41 -5.46
CA ASP A 620 4.83 -21.79 -4.95
C ASP A 620 5.00 -22.13 -3.46
N ALA A 621 5.11 -21.16 -2.55
CA ALA A 621 5.22 -21.41 -1.12
C ALA A 621 3.87 -21.44 -0.39
N LEU A 622 3.83 -22.13 0.77
CA LEU A 622 2.76 -22.05 1.76
C LEU A 622 3.33 -21.52 3.08
N THR A 623 2.73 -20.47 3.65
CA THR A 623 3.08 -19.96 4.99
C THR A 623 1.83 -19.95 5.88
N ALA A 624 1.80 -20.79 6.91
CA ALA A 624 0.76 -20.78 7.92
C ALA A 624 1.30 -20.23 9.24
N GLU A 625 0.78 -19.09 9.70
CA GLU A 625 1.28 -18.37 10.87
C GLU A 625 0.82 -19.00 12.20
N ALA A 626 1.49 -18.61 13.29
CA ALA A 626 1.02 -18.91 14.64
C ALA A 626 -0.41 -18.37 14.84
N GLY A 627 -1.30 -19.22 15.34
CA GLY A 627 -2.71 -18.89 15.52
C GLY A 627 -3.61 -19.14 14.30
N SER A 628 -3.04 -19.57 13.16
CA SER A 628 -3.82 -20.07 12.01
C SER A 628 -4.16 -21.56 12.15
N ARG A 629 -5.02 -22.08 11.27
CA ARG A 629 -5.52 -23.46 11.28
C ARG A 629 -5.51 -24.10 9.89
N LEU A 630 -5.07 -25.36 9.79
CA LEU A 630 -5.24 -26.18 8.58
C LEU A 630 -6.20 -27.32 8.90
N HIS A 631 -7.36 -27.32 8.26
CA HIS A 631 -8.38 -28.34 8.40
C HIS A 631 -8.22 -29.41 7.32
N PHE A 632 -8.35 -30.67 7.72
CA PHE A 632 -8.37 -31.80 6.80
C PHE A 632 -9.51 -32.75 7.14
N ASP A 633 -10.48 -32.87 6.25
CA ASP A 633 -11.49 -33.91 6.32
C ASP A 633 -10.93 -35.27 5.89
N VAL A 634 -11.13 -36.30 6.71
CA VAL A 634 -10.75 -37.69 6.42
C VAL A 634 -11.99 -38.56 6.38
N ASP A 635 -12.10 -39.42 5.37
CA ASP A 635 -13.17 -40.41 5.29
C ASP A 635 -12.77 -41.66 6.08
N GLY A 636 -13.51 -41.96 7.15
CA GLY A 636 -13.27 -43.14 7.98
C GLY A 636 -13.60 -44.48 7.31
N LEU A 637 -14.22 -44.46 6.13
CA LEU A 637 -14.61 -45.66 5.36
C LEU A 637 -13.73 -45.88 4.12
N SER A 638 -12.85 -44.95 3.77
CA SER A 638 -12.01 -45.01 2.57
C SER A 638 -10.62 -44.40 2.78
N LEU A 639 -9.77 -44.45 1.76
CA LEU A 639 -8.44 -43.80 1.79
C LEU A 639 -8.50 -42.35 1.27
N THR A 640 -9.68 -41.76 1.17
CA THR A 640 -9.80 -40.35 0.74
C THR A 640 -9.67 -39.43 1.94
N ALA A 641 -8.84 -38.41 1.78
CA ALA A 641 -8.68 -37.31 2.71
C ALA A 641 -8.52 -36.02 1.93
N ASP A 642 -8.76 -34.91 2.61
CA ASP A 642 -8.29 -33.62 2.17
C ASP A 642 -6.78 -33.65 1.99
N ARG A 643 -6.33 -32.93 0.97
CA ARG A 643 -4.91 -32.84 0.67
C ARG A 643 -4.51 -31.43 0.25
N ILE A 644 -3.37 -30.99 0.79
CA ILE A 644 -2.66 -29.80 0.31
C ILE A 644 -1.37 -30.24 -0.39
N VAL A 645 -1.20 -29.86 -1.66
CA VAL A 645 -0.01 -30.16 -2.45
C VAL A 645 0.74 -28.86 -2.73
N VAL A 646 1.88 -28.66 -2.08
CA VAL A 646 2.74 -27.49 -2.24
C VAL A 646 3.90 -27.83 -3.17
N ASP A 647 4.01 -27.12 -4.29
CA ASP A 647 5.07 -27.31 -5.27
C ASP A 647 6.40 -26.69 -4.82
N GLY A 648 6.38 -25.76 -3.85
CA GLY A 648 7.53 -25.13 -3.20
C GLY A 648 7.67 -25.48 -1.71
N PRO A 649 8.32 -24.62 -0.90
CA PRO A 649 8.46 -24.84 0.54
C PRO A 649 7.15 -24.56 1.30
N ALA A 650 6.92 -25.26 2.41
CA ALA A 650 5.83 -24.94 3.33
C ALA A 650 6.36 -24.69 4.76
N SER A 651 5.98 -23.56 5.34
CA SER A 651 6.27 -23.18 6.72
C SER A 651 5.00 -23.25 7.55
N LEU A 652 4.93 -24.19 8.49
CA LEU A 652 3.74 -24.52 9.27
C LEU A 652 3.94 -24.15 10.74
N SER A 653 3.34 -23.03 11.17
CA SER A 653 3.24 -22.62 12.58
C SER A 653 1.80 -22.69 13.12
N SER A 654 0.94 -23.49 12.48
CA SER A 654 -0.51 -23.53 12.70
C SER A 654 -0.96 -24.65 13.63
N VAL A 655 -2.25 -24.62 13.99
CA VAL A 655 -2.98 -25.82 14.44
C VAL A 655 -3.31 -26.67 13.22
N ILE A 656 -3.17 -27.99 13.32
CA ILE A 656 -3.71 -28.93 12.33
C ILE A 656 -4.95 -29.58 12.94
N GLU A 657 -6.08 -29.44 12.26
CA GLU A 657 -7.35 -30.03 12.65
C GLU A 657 -7.74 -31.14 11.68
N ILE A 658 -8.17 -32.28 12.23
CA ILE A 658 -8.71 -33.39 11.47
C ILE A 658 -10.21 -33.49 11.71
N GLY A 659 -11.00 -33.39 10.65
CA GLY A 659 -12.44 -33.67 10.63
C GLY A 659 -12.70 -35.10 10.16
N SER A 660 -13.69 -35.79 10.72
CA SER A 660 -14.12 -37.10 10.23
C SER A 660 -15.49 -37.01 9.53
N THR A 661 -15.53 -37.25 8.22
CA THR A 661 -16.78 -37.20 7.43
C THR A 661 -17.66 -38.43 7.60
N ASN A 662 -17.06 -39.60 7.87
CA ASN A 662 -17.75 -40.81 8.28
C ASN A 662 -17.11 -41.37 9.56
N ALA A 663 -17.93 -42.06 10.36
CA ALA A 663 -17.40 -42.86 11.46
C ALA A 663 -16.45 -43.92 10.91
N TYR A 664 -15.28 -44.05 11.53
CA TYR A 664 -14.37 -45.16 11.26
C TYR A 664 -15.11 -46.48 11.50
N VAL A 665 -15.03 -47.42 10.56
CA VAL A 665 -15.69 -48.72 10.73
C VAL A 665 -15.20 -49.38 12.02
N GLU A 666 -16.13 -49.92 12.81
CA GLU A 666 -15.90 -50.81 13.97
C GLU A 666 -15.15 -52.13 13.64
N SER A 667 -14.28 -52.19 12.62
CA SER A 667 -13.53 -53.42 12.30
C SER A 667 -12.36 -53.20 11.31
N LEU A 668 -11.48 -52.23 11.57
CA LEU A 668 -10.13 -52.38 11.02
C LEU A 668 -9.57 -53.72 11.51
N GLU A 669 -9.19 -54.61 10.59
CA GLU A 669 -8.66 -55.92 10.94
C GLU A 669 -7.44 -55.73 11.86
N PRO A 670 -7.33 -56.45 12.99
CA PRO A 670 -6.23 -56.23 13.92
C PRO A 670 -4.87 -56.37 13.25
N GLY A 671 -4.02 -55.35 13.42
CA GLY A 671 -2.74 -55.20 12.75
C GLY A 671 -2.79 -54.52 11.37
N SER A 672 -3.93 -53.98 10.96
CA SER A 672 -4.05 -53.17 9.74
C SER A 672 -3.79 -51.67 10.02
N GLN A 673 -3.41 -50.94 8.96
CA GLN A 673 -3.20 -49.50 9.02
C GLN A 673 -3.88 -48.78 7.84
N LEU A 674 -4.44 -47.61 8.09
CA LEU A 674 -4.88 -46.64 7.09
C LEU A 674 -4.00 -45.41 7.19
N THR A 675 -3.43 -44.97 6.07
CA THR A 675 -2.51 -43.83 6.04
C THR A 675 -2.98 -42.81 5.03
N TYR A 676 -3.10 -41.57 5.47
CA TYR A 676 -3.56 -40.42 4.71
C TYR A 676 -2.42 -39.41 4.58
N GLN A 677 -2.09 -39.03 3.33
CA GLN A 677 -1.14 -37.95 3.06
C GLN A 677 -1.89 -36.63 3.05
N LEU A 678 -1.79 -35.88 4.14
CA LEU A 678 -2.53 -34.63 4.31
C LEU A 678 -1.84 -33.48 3.58
N LEU A 679 -0.51 -33.42 3.64
CA LEU A 679 0.26 -32.36 3.00
C LEU A 679 1.54 -32.89 2.35
N THR A 680 1.90 -32.35 1.19
CA THR A 680 3.21 -32.54 0.54
C THR A 680 3.82 -31.20 0.15
N ALA A 681 5.14 -31.03 0.31
CA ALA A 681 5.92 -29.84 -0.03
C ALA A 681 7.35 -30.21 -0.46
N GLN A 682 8.10 -29.28 -1.07
CA GLN A 682 9.55 -29.47 -1.30
C GLN A 682 10.35 -29.52 -0.01
N SER A 683 9.92 -28.77 1.01
CA SER A 683 10.48 -28.77 2.35
C SER A 683 9.43 -28.32 3.36
N LEU A 684 9.39 -28.96 4.52
CA LEU A 684 8.59 -28.53 5.67
C LEU A 684 9.47 -27.88 6.73
N THR A 685 9.05 -26.69 7.19
CA THR A 685 9.66 -25.94 8.30
C THR A 685 8.58 -25.41 9.25
N GLY A 686 8.97 -24.84 10.39
CA GLY A 686 8.04 -24.28 11.37
C GLY A 686 7.72 -25.25 12.52
N THR A 687 6.85 -24.81 13.43
CA THR A 687 6.46 -25.57 14.62
C THR A 687 4.94 -25.65 14.70
N ILE A 688 4.38 -26.84 14.50
CA ILE A 688 2.95 -27.08 14.71
C ILE A 688 2.59 -26.73 16.15
N THR A 689 1.60 -25.85 16.31
CA THR A 689 1.21 -25.28 17.62
C THR A 689 0.12 -26.08 18.32
N GLY A 690 -0.56 -26.98 17.61
CA GLY A 690 -1.54 -27.89 18.18
C GLY A 690 -2.10 -28.90 17.18
N TRP A 691 -2.67 -29.98 17.71
CA TRP A 691 -3.40 -31.00 16.96
C TRP A 691 -4.81 -31.12 17.51
N GLU A 692 -5.80 -31.13 16.62
CA GLU A 692 -7.21 -31.25 17.00
C GLU A 692 -7.91 -32.33 16.16
N TRP A 693 -8.85 -33.02 16.79
CA TRP A 693 -9.73 -34.00 16.17
C TRP A 693 -11.18 -33.61 16.43
N ASN A 694 -11.94 -33.33 15.37
CA ASN A 694 -13.31 -32.81 15.44
C ASN A 694 -13.43 -31.65 16.46
N GLY A 695 -12.55 -30.65 16.36
CA GLY A 695 -12.48 -29.49 17.25
C GLY A 695 -12.02 -29.75 18.69
N THR A 696 -11.56 -30.97 19.01
CA THR A 696 -11.05 -31.32 20.35
C THR A 696 -9.54 -31.49 20.31
N PRO A 697 -8.76 -30.82 21.19
CA PRO A 697 -7.32 -31.04 21.28
C PRO A 697 -6.99 -32.51 21.50
N LEU A 698 -6.11 -33.05 20.65
CA LEU A 698 -5.56 -34.38 20.84
C LEU A 698 -4.55 -34.32 22.00
N LEU A 699 -4.95 -34.80 23.16
CA LEU A 699 -4.06 -34.98 24.31
C LEU A 699 -3.24 -36.26 24.12
N GLU A 700 -1.94 -36.21 24.41
CA GLU A 700 -1.07 -37.38 24.40
C GLU A 700 -1.59 -38.43 25.40
N SER A 701 -2.10 -39.55 24.90
CA SER A 701 -2.60 -40.66 25.73
C SER A 701 -1.60 -41.82 25.83
N VAL A 702 -0.55 -41.81 25.00
CA VAL A 702 0.54 -42.79 24.97
C VAL A 702 1.88 -42.05 24.90
N ALA A 703 2.89 -42.54 25.60
CA ALA A 703 4.23 -41.94 25.59
C ALA A 703 4.80 -41.87 24.16
N VAL A 704 5.23 -40.66 23.79
CA VAL A 704 5.87 -40.27 22.51
C VAL A 704 6.64 -41.43 21.86
N ILE A 705 6.18 -41.83 20.69
CA ILE A 705 6.98 -42.66 19.77
C ILE A 705 8.08 -41.74 19.24
N GLU A 706 9.35 -42.17 19.30
CA GLU A 706 10.51 -41.41 18.80
C GLU A 706 10.21 -40.78 17.42
N GLY A 707 10.29 -39.45 17.33
CA GLY A 707 10.06 -38.71 16.07
C GLY A 707 9.03 -37.58 16.12
N GLY A 708 8.46 -37.24 17.29
CA GLY A 708 7.55 -36.09 17.43
C GLY A 708 6.11 -36.36 16.96
N ALA A 709 5.75 -37.62 16.78
CA ALA A 709 4.42 -38.02 16.39
C ALA A 709 3.49 -38.08 17.63
N VAL A 710 2.36 -37.38 17.58
CA VAL A 710 1.33 -37.47 18.63
C VAL A 710 0.53 -38.74 18.40
N ALA A 711 0.53 -39.64 19.39
CA ALA A 711 -0.29 -40.84 19.40
C ALA A 711 -1.51 -40.63 20.31
N SER A 712 -2.72 -40.74 19.75
CA SER A 712 -3.98 -40.68 20.49
C SER A 712 -4.72 -42.01 20.38
N TYR A 713 -5.29 -42.47 21.49
CA TYR A 713 -6.11 -43.67 21.56
C TYR A 713 -7.59 -43.30 21.38
N SER A 714 -8.27 -43.96 20.45
CA SER A 714 -9.65 -43.64 20.07
C SER A 714 -10.67 -44.70 20.53
N GLY A 715 -10.26 -45.70 21.31
CA GLY A 715 -11.11 -46.82 21.73
C GLY A 715 -10.81 -48.12 20.99
N ASP A 716 -11.14 -49.27 21.61
CA ASP A 716 -11.13 -50.62 21.01
C ASP A 716 -9.85 -50.99 20.22
N GLY A 717 -8.69 -50.58 20.75
CA GLY A 717 -7.39 -50.83 20.14
C GLY A 717 -7.07 -49.97 18.91
N LEU A 718 -7.84 -48.92 18.63
CA LEU A 718 -7.55 -47.97 17.56
C LEU A 718 -6.61 -46.85 18.05
N PHE A 719 -5.45 -46.75 17.41
CA PHE A 719 -4.47 -45.71 17.66
C PHE A 719 -4.36 -44.79 16.43
N GLN A 720 -4.24 -43.51 16.68
CA GLN A 720 -4.07 -42.49 15.66
C GLN A 720 -2.71 -41.83 15.86
N THR A 721 -1.95 -41.66 14.78
CA THR A 721 -0.63 -41.05 14.83
C THR A 721 -0.52 -40.03 13.72
N ILE A 722 -0.08 -38.81 14.05
CA ILE A 722 0.27 -37.82 13.05
C ILE A 722 1.79 -37.67 13.01
N SER A 723 2.36 -37.81 11.82
CA SER A 723 3.80 -37.81 11.60
C SER A 723 4.20 -36.82 10.52
N LEU A 724 5.39 -36.26 10.67
CA LEU A 724 5.99 -35.35 9.72
C LEU A 724 7.33 -35.89 9.23
N ASP A 725 7.58 -35.75 7.94
CA ASP A 725 8.92 -35.87 7.36
C ASP A 725 9.37 -34.53 6.76
N ALA A 726 10.54 -34.50 6.13
CA ALA A 726 11.08 -33.27 5.55
C ALA A 726 10.19 -32.65 4.45
N THR A 727 9.18 -33.36 3.96
CA THR A 727 8.36 -33.01 2.79
C THR A 727 6.87 -33.24 2.98
N SER A 728 6.43 -33.99 3.99
CA SER A 728 5.04 -34.44 4.09
C SER A 728 4.49 -34.47 5.52
N VAL A 729 3.18 -34.29 5.63
CA VAL A 729 2.39 -34.52 6.85
C VAL A 729 1.46 -35.72 6.60
N TRP A 730 1.47 -36.67 7.53
CA TRP A 730 0.76 -37.94 7.41
C TRP A 730 -0.07 -38.25 8.65
N LEU A 731 -1.34 -38.60 8.45
CA LEU A 731 -2.17 -39.23 9.47
C LEU A 731 -2.17 -40.75 9.26
N THR A 732 -1.91 -41.52 10.31
CA THR A 732 -1.99 -42.98 10.29
C THR A 732 -2.92 -43.46 11.39
N HIS A 733 -3.90 -44.28 11.00
CA HIS A 733 -4.71 -45.05 11.92
C HIS A 733 -4.22 -46.49 11.94
N TYR A 734 -3.99 -47.01 13.13
CA TYR A 734 -3.49 -48.34 13.38
C TYR A 734 -4.45 -49.07 14.32
N ALA A 735 -5.00 -50.18 13.83
CA ALA A 735 -5.70 -51.12 14.68
C ALA A 735 -4.68 -52.04 15.34
N ALA A 736 -4.52 -51.92 16.65
CA ALA A 736 -3.56 -52.68 17.42
C ALA A 736 -3.76 -54.19 17.27
N LEU A 737 -2.65 -54.92 17.25
CA LEU A 737 -2.70 -56.36 17.39
C LEU A 737 -3.34 -56.70 18.75
N PRO A 738 -4.15 -57.77 18.86
CA PRO A 738 -4.67 -58.17 20.16
C PRO A 738 -3.49 -58.49 21.09
N GLY A 739 -3.37 -57.80 22.21
CA GLY A 739 -2.20 -57.86 23.10
C GLY A 739 -1.22 -56.68 23.01
N ASP A 740 -1.37 -55.75 22.07
CA ASP A 740 -0.56 -54.53 21.91
C ASP A 740 -1.27 -53.38 22.64
N ALA A 741 -0.97 -53.21 23.93
CA ALA A 741 -1.69 -52.28 24.80
C ALA A 741 -1.21 -50.84 24.64
N ASN A 742 0.06 -50.64 24.27
CA ASN A 742 0.62 -49.30 24.06
C ASN A 742 0.52 -48.84 22.59
N GLY A 743 0.06 -49.68 21.68
CA GLY A 743 -0.12 -49.32 20.27
C GLY A 743 1.19 -49.13 19.51
N ASP A 744 2.31 -49.68 20.01
CA ASP A 744 3.62 -49.51 19.38
C ASP A 744 3.86 -50.45 18.18
N GLY A 745 2.92 -51.35 17.90
CA GLY A 745 3.00 -52.30 16.80
C GLY A 745 3.64 -53.62 17.18
N LEU A 746 4.06 -53.82 18.43
CA LEU A 746 4.78 -54.99 18.91
C LEU A 746 4.07 -55.59 20.14
N VAL A 747 3.56 -56.82 20.05
CA VAL A 747 3.02 -57.51 21.23
C VAL A 747 4.19 -58.07 22.05
N ASN A 748 4.60 -57.37 23.10
CA ASN A 748 5.85 -57.64 23.83
C ASN A 748 5.69 -57.58 25.37
N ASP A 749 6.83 -57.60 26.08
CA ASP A 749 6.85 -57.62 27.56
C ASP A 749 6.38 -56.27 28.16
N THR A 750 6.40 -55.19 27.40
CA THR A 750 5.86 -53.87 27.77
C THR A 750 4.35 -53.93 27.89
N ASP A 751 3.65 -54.55 26.94
CA ASP A 751 2.19 -54.74 26.99
C ASP A 751 1.79 -55.68 28.10
N PHE A 752 2.60 -56.72 28.33
CA PHE A 752 2.40 -57.59 29.49
C PHE A 752 2.49 -56.84 30.80
N ASN A 753 3.42 -55.88 30.93
CA ASN A 753 3.53 -55.07 32.14
C ASN A 753 2.30 -54.19 32.33
N ILE A 754 1.70 -53.69 31.24
CA ILE A 754 0.44 -52.93 31.26
C ILE A 754 -0.71 -53.82 31.75
N TRP A 755 -0.93 -54.98 31.12
CA TRP A 755 -1.94 -55.95 31.57
C TRP A 755 -1.70 -56.37 33.04
N ASN A 756 -0.46 -56.67 33.41
CA ASN A 756 -0.11 -57.14 34.76
C ASN A 756 -0.31 -56.05 35.83
N ALA A 757 -0.21 -54.77 35.47
CA ALA A 757 -0.51 -53.65 36.36
C ALA A 757 -2.01 -53.50 36.64
N HIS A 758 -2.86 -53.91 35.70
CA HIS A 758 -4.33 -53.76 35.79
C HIS A 758 -5.08 -55.09 35.93
N ARG A 759 -4.38 -56.21 36.06
CA ARG A 759 -5.01 -57.53 36.19
C ARG A 759 -6.04 -57.58 37.32
N PHE A 760 -7.20 -58.15 37.00
CA PHE A 760 -8.39 -58.30 37.84
C PHE A 760 -9.04 -56.97 38.26
N MET A 761 -8.80 -55.89 37.52
CA MET A 761 -9.57 -54.66 37.62
C MET A 761 -10.82 -54.73 36.71
N ALA A 762 -11.83 -53.94 37.08
CA ALA A 762 -13.05 -53.72 36.30
C ALA A 762 -13.11 -52.26 35.84
N ASP A 763 -14.02 -51.95 34.93
CA ASP A 763 -14.11 -50.64 34.26
C ASP A 763 -12.81 -50.31 33.51
N THR A 764 -12.16 -51.34 32.97
CA THR A 764 -10.91 -51.25 32.21
C THR A 764 -11.16 -51.10 30.72
N ASP A 765 -10.14 -50.65 29.99
CA ASP A 765 -10.14 -50.51 28.54
C ASP A 765 -8.89 -51.16 27.91
N TRP A 766 -8.73 -50.99 26.60
CA TRP A 766 -7.58 -51.52 25.86
C TRP A 766 -6.23 -51.07 26.44
N LEU A 767 -6.12 -49.80 26.85
CA LEU A 767 -4.89 -49.24 27.43
C LEU A 767 -4.56 -49.83 28.80
N SER A 768 -5.55 -50.45 29.45
CA SER A 768 -5.38 -51.20 30.70
C SER A 768 -5.08 -52.69 30.44
N GLY A 769 -5.19 -53.16 29.20
CA GLY A 769 -4.96 -54.54 28.81
C GLY A 769 -6.22 -55.40 28.73
N ASP A 770 -7.41 -54.80 28.68
CA ASP A 770 -8.65 -55.49 28.29
C ASP A 770 -8.69 -55.57 26.75
N PHE A 771 -8.29 -56.71 26.20
CA PHE A 771 -8.14 -56.91 24.76
C PHE A 771 -9.38 -57.56 24.12
N ASN A 772 -10.38 -57.94 24.92
CA ASN A 772 -11.63 -58.50 24.44
C ASN A 772 -12.83 -57.53 24.55
N GLY A 773 -12.65 -56.40 25.23
CA GLY A 773 -13.62 -55.32 25.39
C GLY A 773 -14.76 -55.63 26.35
N ASP A 774 -14.60 -56.60 27.26
CA ASP A 774 -15.66 -57.01 28.20
C ASP A 774 -15.73 -56.15 29.49
N GLY A 775 -14.83 -55.17 29.61
CA GLY A 775 -14.72 -54.23 30.72
C GLY A 775 -13.91 -54.78 31.89
N LEU A 776 -13.26 -55.93 31.74
CA LEU A 776 -12.40 -56.57 32.73
C LEU A 776 -11.02 -56.85 32.14
N THR A 777 -9.95 -56.60 32.89
CA THR A 777 -8.60 -57.05 32.52
C THR A 777 -8.31 -58.36 33.23
N ASP A 778 -8.53 -59.53 32.61
CA ASP A 778 -8.46 -60.82 33.28
C ASP A 778 -7.61 -61.90 32.57
N VAL A 779 -7.84 -63.18 32.89
CA VAL A 779 -7.08 -64.30 32.30
C VAL A 779 -7.41 -64.49 30.81
N ALA A 780 -8.60 -64.10 30.35
CA ALA A 780 -8.97 -64.10 28.94
C ALA A 780 -8.04 -63.17 28.15
N ASP A 781 -7.77 -61.96 28.65
CA ASP A 781 -6.87 -61.01 28.02
C ASP A 781 -5.42 -61.44 28.07
N PHE A 782 -4.99 -62.05 29.18
CA PHE A 782 -3.67 -62.67 29.25
C PHE A 782 -3.50 -63.74 28.17
N ASN A 783 -4.53 -64.56 27.91
CA ASN A 783 -4.48 -65.57 26.85
C ASN A 783 -4.44 -64.93 25.46
N ILE A 784 -5.09 -63.77 25.27
CA ILE A 784 -5.00 -62.98 24.03
C ILE A 784 -3.58 -62.45 23.82
N TRP A 785 -2.98 -61.81 24.83
CA TRP A 785 -1.58 -61.37 24.77
C TRP A 785 -0.64 -62.55 24.53
N LEU A 786 -0.78 -63.64 25.29
CA LEU A 786 0.08 -64.82 25.20
C LEU A 786 0.01 -65.47 23.81
N GLY A 787 -1.19 -65.52 23.21
CA GLY A 787 -1.42 -66.05 21.87
C GLY A 787 -0.83 -65.20 20.75
N ASN A 788 -0.58 -63.91 21.01
CA ASN A 788 -0.05 -62.95 20.04
C ASN A 788 1.38 -62.48 20.37
N ARG A 789 1.96 -62.87 21.51
CA ARG A 789 3.31 -62.46 21.93
C ARG A 789 4.34 -62.71 20.84
N GLY A 790 5.11 -61.68 20.51
CA GLY A 790 6.12 -61.69 19.45
C GLY A 790 5.59 -61.42 18.05
N ARG A 791 4.26 -61.24 17.87
CA ARG A 791 3.72 -60.66 16.65
C ARG A 791 4.09 -59.19 16.58
N SER A 792 4.30 -58.72 15.36
CA SER A 792 4.60 -57.33 15.07
C SER A 792 3.98 -56.91 13.75
N VAL A 793 3.64 -55.63 13.67
CA VAL A 793 3.27 -54.95 12.43
C VAL A 793 4.26 -53.81 12.24
N GLN A 794 4.70 -53.63 11.00
CA GLN A 794 5.48 -52.45 10.63
C GLN A 794 4.51 -51.28 10.52
N ILE A 795 4.39 -50.50 11.60
CA ILE A 795 3.73 -49.20 11.55
C ILE A 795 4.61 -48.31 10.66
N MET A 796 4.01 -47.62 9.69
CA MET A 796 4.75 -46.67 8.85
C MET A 796 5.27 -45.54 9.74
N ARG A 797 6.57 -45.59 10.08
CA ARG A 797 7.27 -44.59 10.90
C ARG A 797 8.19 -43.79 9.99
N LEU A 798 7.79 -42.58 9.64
CA LEU A 798 8.62 -41.67 8.85
C LEU A 798 9.50 -40.88 9.82
N GLY A 799 10.82 -41.08 9.70
CA GLY A 799 11.80 -40.44 10.57
C GLY A 799 12.09 -39.01 10.12
N VAL A 800 12.08 -38.08 11.07
CA VAL A 800 12.56 -36.71 10.86
C VAL A 800 14.06 -36.76 10.55
N VAL A 801 14.49 -36.15 9.44
CA VAL A 801 15.89 -35.78 9.25
C VAL A 801 16.17 -34.67 10.26
N PRO A 802 17.14 -34.80 11.18
CA PRO A 802 17.47 -33.74 12.11
C PRO A 802 17.69 -32.44 11.32
N GLU A 803 17.07 -31.34 11.75
CA GLU A 803 17.38 -30.02 11.20
C GLU A 803 18.91 -29.89 11.11
N PRO A 804 19.46 -29.32 10.02
CA PRO A 804 20.86 -28.92 10.04
C PRO A 804 20.98 -27.86 11.13
N THR A 805 21.29 -28.28 12.36
CA THR A 805 21.64 -27.38 13.44
C THR A 805 22.65 -26.42 12.86
N ALA A 806 22.34 -25.12 12.87
CA ALA A 806 23.21 -24.08 12.32
C ALA A 806 24.66 -24.20 12.84
N GLY A 807 24.87 -24.91 13.96
CA GLY A 807 26.17 -25.34 14.48
C GLY A 807 27.01 -26.28 13.58
N MET A 808 26.43 -27.16 12.76
CA MET A 808 27.19 -28.03 11.85
C MET A 808 27.77 -27.27 10.65
N LEU A 809 27.07 -26.25 10.13
CA LEU A 809 27.61 -25.37 9.08
C LEU A 809 28.75 -24.49 9.60
N VAL A 810 28.68 -24.06 10.86
CA VAL A 810 29.77 -23.34 11.54
C VAL A 810 30.98 -24.24 11.82
N LEU A 811 30.77 -25.52 12.16
CA LEU A 811 31.87 -26.49 12.32
C LEU A 811 32.53 -26.85 10.97
N ILE A 812 31.76 -27.02 9.89
CA ILE A 812 32.33 -27.26 8.55
C ILE A 812 33.06 -26.02 8.01
N ALA A 813 32.58 -24.81 8.29
CA ALA A 813 33.29 -23.56 7.97
C ALA A 813 34.60 -23.42 8.78
N MET A 814 34.62 -23.82 10.05
CA MET A 814 35.83 -23.79 10.88
C MET A 814 36.86 -24.86 10.51
N PHE A 815 36.44 -26.05 10.04
CA PHE A 815 37.38 -27.06 9.53
C PHE A 815 37.80 -26.83 8.06
N GLY A 816 37.01 -26.09 7.26
CA GLY A 816 37.34 -25.72 5.89
C GLY A 816 38.42 -24.62 5.78
N LEU A 817 38.47 -23.69 6.74
CA LEU A 817 39.47 -22.61 6.77
C LEU A 817 40.84 -23.05 7.31
N GLY A 818 40.94 -24.21 7.96
CA GLY A 818 42.20 -24.76 8.50
C GLY A 818 43.12 -25.46 7.50
N ARG A 819 42.72 -25.61 6.23
CA ARG A 819 43.54 -26.30 5.20
C ARG A 819 44.06 -25.41 4.06
N PHE A 820 43.84 -24.09 4.13
CA PHE A 820 44.33 -23.15 3.10
C PHE A 820 45.57 -22.34 3.50
N TRP A 821 46.19 -22.61 4.65
CA TRP A 821 47.44 -21.97 5.10
C TRP A 821 48.63 -22.93 5.18
N ASP A 822 48.67 -23.93 4.31
CA ASP A 822 49.86 -24.77 4.16
C ASP A 822 50.01 -25.28 2.72
N ARG A 823 50.36 -24.36 1.80
CA ARG A 823 51.24 -24.59 0.63
C ARG A 823 51.32 -23.35 -0.29
N ARG A 824 52.55 -22.81 -0.34
CA ARG A 824 53.17 -21.87 -1.31
C ARG A 824 53.05 -20.39 -1.01
#